data_AF-L9M7Y1-F1
#
_entry.id   AF-L9M7Y1-F1
#
_cell.length_a   1.000
_cell.length_b   1.000
_cell.length_c   1.000
_cell.angle_alpha   90.00
_cell.angle_beta   90.00
_cell.angle_gamma   90.00
#
_symmetry.space_group_name_H-M   'P 1'
#
loop_
_entity.id
_entity.type
_entity.pdbx_description
1 polymer ?
#
loop_
_entity_poly.entity_id
_entity_poly.type
_entity_poly.pdbx_seq_one_letter_code
_entity_poly.pdbx_strand_id
1 'polypeptide(L)'
;MGINDEPFKPLLFMMAAQLSISVDCWNDYGQREQTRREHIAELKKVFGFKLFTLSDYRQSVNMMVDLSLQTDKGLILATTLVENLRQKSVLLPAINAIDSICAEAITSANRIIYTALTSSLSETHRQNIDALLNRKEGSKLTILGWLRQSPAKPNSKYMLEHIERLKCLQAIDLPEDIGKHVHQNRLLKIAREGGQMTPADLARFESQRRYATLVAIVVESMATITDEIIDLHDRIIGKLFAIAKNKHQQQFQSSGKAINDKVRLYGLIGKALLDAKQNGSDPFAAIETVISWDAFAASITEAEKLAQPEDFDFLPRIGESYATLRRYAPELLAILKLRAAPAAKDMLAAVELLRSMNVDNTRKIPSNAPIAFIKKRWARLVFTDDGIDRRYYEICVLSELKNSLRAGDLWVQGSRQFKDFDEYLVTADKFNQLKQSNELPLTITTDCDLYLQSRLSLLEQKLAIINRMAATNDLPDAMINQSGLKITPLDAVAPDTAQTLIDQTAMLLPHIKITELLMEVDEWTGFTRHFTHLKTDDTAKDKALLLTTILADAINLGLTKMAESCPGTTYAKLSWLQAWHIRDETYSTALAELVNAQLKQPFAENWGDGTTSSSDGQRFRAGGRAESTGHINPKYGAEPGRLFYTHISDQYAPFSSKLINVGVRDSTYVLDGLLYHESDLRIEEHYTDTAGFTDHVFALMHMLGFRFAPRIRDLGDTKLYIPKSDIDYAALKPMIGGTLNIKQIRTHWDDILRLAASIKQGTVTASLMLRKLGSYPRQNGLALALRELGRIERTLFILDWLQSVELRRRVQAGLNKGEARNALARAVFFYRLGEIRDRSFEQQRYRASGLNLVTAAIVLWNTVYLERATNALRGHGRTVDDTLLQYLSPLGWEHINLTGDYLWRSKAKIGGGKFRPLRAIEKP
;
A
#
# COMPACT_ATOMS: atom_id res chain seq x y z
N MET A 1 19.88 20.91 33.25
CA MET A 1 20.97 19.91 33.31
C MET A 1 21.04 19.39 34.72
N GLY A 2 21.14 18.08 34.89
CA GLY A 2 21.38 17.45 36.19
C GLY A 2 22.76 17.80 36.74
N ILE A 3 23.05 17.35 37.97
CA ILE A 3 24.30 17.67 38.67
C ILE A 3 25.56 17.16 37.93
N ASN A 4 25.40 16.18 37.02
CA ASN A 4 26.48 15.49 36.29
C ASN A 4 26.29 15.48 34.76
N ASP A 5 25.38 16.29 34.21
CA ASP A 5 25.19 16.35 32.75
C ASP A 5 26.24 17.26 32.13
N GLU A 6 26.98 16.75 31.14
CA GLU A 6 27.88 17.57 30.33
C GLU A 6 27.07 18.41 29.32
N PRO A 7 27.31 19.74 29.24
CA PRO A 7 26.63 20.60 28.29
C PRO A 7 27.10 20.35 26.86
N PHE A 8 26.28 20.73 25.87
CA PHE A 8 26.64 20.64 24.46
C PHE A 8 27.91 21.45 24.18
N LYS A 9 29.03 20.74 23.92
CA LYS A 9 30.37 21.34 23.80
C LYS A 9 30.44 22.56 22.88
N PRO A 10 29.84 22.57 21.67
CA PRO A 10 29.85 23.75 20.81
C PRO A 10 29.21 25.00 21.44
N LEU A 11 28.13 24.82 22.22
CA LEU A 11 27.50 25.93 22.93
C LEU A 11 28.42 26.46 24.04
N LEU A 12 29.12 25.55 24.72
CA LEU A 12 30.10 25.91 25.75
C LEU A 12 31.26 26.71 25.16
N PHE A 13 31.83 26.26 24.04
CA PHE A 13 32.87 26.98 23.31
C PHE A 13 32.38 28.37 22.89
N MET A 14 31.16 28.47 22.36
CA MET A 14 30.57 29.74 21.96
C MET A 14 30.38 30.70 23.14
N MET A 15 29.84 30.21 24.27
CA MET A 15 29.64 31.03 25.46
C MET A 15 30.97 31.44 26.12
N ALA A 16 31.93 30.52 26.20
CA ALA A 16 33.26 30.79 26.72
C ALA A 16 33.97 31.87 25.89
N ALA A 17 33.83 31.82 24.56
CA ALA A 17 34.32 32.87 23.66
C ALA A 17 33.61 34.21 23.89
N GLN A 18 32.29 34.24 24.03
CA GLN A 18 31.53 35.48 24.30
C GLN A 18 31.88 36.11 25.66
N LEU A 19 32.12 35.27 26.66
CA LEU A 19 32.46 35.69 28.03
C LEU A 19 33.96 35.93 28.21
N SER A 20 34.80 35.63 27.21
CA SER A 20 36.27 35.72 27.26
C SER A 20 36.88 34.92 28.42
N ILE A 21 36.37 33.71 28.68
CA ILE A 21 36.84 32.79 29.74
C ILE A 21 37.22 31.42 29.15
N SER A 22 37.95 30.60 29.90
CA SER A 22 38.22 29.21 29.51
C SER A 22 36.96 28.36 29.60
N VAL A 23 36.82 27.40 28.68
CA VAL A 23 35.79 26.36 28.71
C VAL A 23 35.89 25.51 29.99
N ASP A 24 37.11 25.36 30.51
CA ASP A 24 37.39 24.57 31.73
C ASP A 24 36.73 25.17 32.98
N CYS A 25 36.40 26.47 32.98
CA CYS A 25 35.69 27.13 34.07
C CYS A 25 34.29 26.55 34.31
N TRP A 26 33.73 25.83 33.34
CA TRP A 26 32.47 25.09 33.55
C TRP A 26 32.60 24.01 34.62
N ASN A 27 33.78 23.40 34.78
CA ASN A 27 34.02 22.38 35.81
C ASN A 27 33.88 22.94 37.24
N ASP A 28 34.09 24.25 37.39
CA ASP A 28 33.94 24.96 38.66
C ASP A 28 32.53 25.56 38.83
N TYR A 29 31.77 25.67 37.73
CA TYR A 29 30.43 26.25 37.72
C TYR A 29 29.43 25.38 38.46
N GLY A 30 28.87 25.93 39.55
CA GLY A 30 27.84 25.26 40.32
C GLY A 30 28.35 24.25 41.35
N GLN A 31 29.66 24.23 41.69
CA GLN A 31 30.15 23.49 42.87
C GLN A 31 29.39 23.91 44.15
N ARG A 32 29.06 25.20 44.27
CA ARG A 32 28.10 25.70 45.26
C ARG A 32 26.67 25.53 44.73
N GLU A 33 25.86 24.74 45.42
CA GLU A 33 24.47 24.46 45.00
C GLU A 33 23.60 25.73 44.92
N GLN A 34 23.85 26.72 45.78
CA GLN A 34 23.14 28.01 45.78
C GLN A 34 23.34 28.80 44.48
N THR A 35 24.55 28.79 43.90
CA THR A 35 24.83 29.51 42.64
C THR A 35 23.96 29.02 41.50
N ARG A 36 23.72 27.70 41.39
CA ARG A 36 22.81 27.16 40.37
C ARG A 36 21.37 27.59 40.61
N ARG A 37 20.92 27.61 41.87
CA ARG A 37 19.55 28.01 42.24
C ARG A 37 19.31 29.49 41.99
N GLU A 38 20.27 30.35 42.33
CA GLU A 38 20.25 31.79 42.10
C GLU A 38 20.21 32.10 40.59
N HIS A 39 21.10 31.52 39.80
CA HIS A 39 21.10 31.72 38.34
C HIS A 39 19.84 31.17 37.68
N ILE A 40 19.29 30.03 38.13
CA ILE A 40 17.99 29.54 37.64
C ILE A 40 16.87 30.53 37.99
N ALA A 41 16.90 31.16 39.16
CA ALA A 41 15.93 32.18 39.55
C ALA A 41 16.05 33.46 38.70
N GLU A 42 17.27 33.89 38.39
CA GLU A 42 17.53 35.02 37.50
C GLU A 42 17.08 34.73 36.07
N LEU A 43 17.46 33.57 35.51
CA LEU A 43 17.04 33.14 34.17
C LEU A 43 15.51 33.07 34.06
N LYS A 44 14.83 32.60 35.10
CA LYS A 44 13.35 32.62 35.15
C LYS A 44 12.80 34.04 35.07
N LYS A 45 13.40 34.97 35.80
CA LYS A 45 12.96 36.38 35.82
C LYS A 45 13.22 37.08 34.49
N VAL A 46 14.38 36.86 33.89
CA VAL A 46 14.80 37.49 32.61
C VAL A 46 13.98 36.98 31.42
N PHE A 47 13.80 35.66 31.33
CA PHE A 47 13.14 35.03 30.17
C PHE A 47 11.66 34.72 30.40
N GLY A 48 11.10 35.09 31.55
CA GLY A 48 9.68 34.91 31.87
C GLY A 48 9.25 33.46 32.11
N PHE A 49 10.18 32.56 32.47
CA PHE A 49 9.85 31.16 32.71
C PHE A 49 9.14 30.93 34.04
N LYS A 50 8.10 30.08 34.03
CA LYS A 50 7.33 29.66 35.21
C LYS A 50 7.75 28.27 35.68
N LEU A 51 7.69 28.03 36.99
CA LEU A 51 7.88 26.71 37.56
C LEU A 51 6.65 25.83 37.25
N PHE A 52 6.89 24.55 36.99
CA PHE A 52 5.82 23.57 36.88
C PHE A 52 5.17 23.32 38.25
N THR A 53 3.86 23.53 38.34
CA THR A 53 3.07 23.38 39.57
C THR A 53 2.04 22.26 39.48
N LEU A 54 1.40 21.93 40.60
CA LEU A 54 0.24 21.03 40.64
C LEU A 54 -0.95 21.53 39.79
N SER A 55 -1.08 22.85 39.62
CA SER A 55 -2.10 23.41 38.71
C SER A 55 -1.77 23.09 37.26
N ASP A 56 -0.51 23.26 36.87
CA ASP A 56 -0.04 22.92 35.52
C ASP A 56 -0.17 21.42 35.25
N TYR A 57 0.09 20.57 36.26
CA TYR A 57 -0.13 19.13 36.17
C TYR A 57 -1.59 18.82 35.81
N ARG A 58 -2.56 19.34 36.56
CA ARG A 58 -3.99 19.09 36.30
C ARG A 58 -4.44 19.63 34.95
N GLN A 59 -4.00 20.82 34.58
CA GLN A 59 -4.29 21.39 33.26
C GLN A 59 -3.69 20.56 32.13
N SER A 60 -2.46 20.07 32.32
CA SER A 60 -1.78 19.20 31.36
C SER A 60 -2.52 17.88 31.21
N VAL A 61 -2.95 17.23 32.30
CA VAL A 61 -3.78 16.01 32.23
C VAL A 61 -5.05 16.28 31.43
N ASN A 62 -5.83 17.32 31.79
CA ASN A 62 -7.09 17.64 31.11
C ASN A 62 -6.89 17.91 29.62
N MET A 63 -5.88 18.69 29.25
CA MET A 63 -5.54 18.94 27.84
C MET A 63 -5.14 17.65 27.12
N MET A 64 -4.34 16.80 27.77
CA MET A 64 -3.89 15.55 27.19
C MET A 64 -5.00 14.51 27.08
N VAL A 65 -6.10 14.63 27.84
CA VAL A 65 -7.27 13.73 27.68
C VAL A 65 -7.87 13.86 26.28
N ASP A 66 -8.03 15.07 25.74
CA ASP A 66 -8.60 15.28 24.40
C ASP A 66 -7.74 14.63 23.30
N LEU A 67 -6.42 14.74 23.43
CA LEU A 67 -5.48 14.07 22.54
C LEU A 67 -5.48 12.54 22.78
N SER A 68 -5.61 12.12 24.04
CA SER A 68 -5.65 10.70 24.45
C SER A 68 -6.90 9.97 23.97
N LEU A 69 -8.00 10.70 23.74
CA LEU A 69 -9.20 10.19 23.07
C LEU A 69 -8.92 9.83 21.61
N GLN A 70 -7.86 10.35 21.00
CA GLN A 70 -7.48 10.08 19.61
C GLN A 70 -6.33 9.06 19.49
N THR A 71 -5.34 9.14 20.39
CA THR A 71 -4.13 8.32 20.39
C THR A 71 -3.66 7.97 21.80
N ASP A 72 -3.11 6.79 22.04
CA ASP A 72 -2.43 6.45 23.30
C ASP A 72 -0.93 6.20 23.12
N LYS A 73 -0.36 6.66 22.00
CA LYS A 73 1.08 6.61 21.77
C LYS A 73 1.78 7.57 22.75
N GLY A 74 2.45 7.01 23.76
CA GLY A 74 3.12 7.77 24.83
C GLY A 74 4.06 8.86 24.31
N LEU A 75 4.86 8.58 23.27
CA LEU A 75 5.78 9.57 22.69
C LEU A 75 5.05 10.78 22.10
N ILE A 76 3.92 10.57 21.41
CA ILE A 76 3.14 11.68 20.83
C ILE A 76 2.57 12.56 21.95
N LEU A 77 2.03 11.95 22.99
CA LEU A 77 1.52 12.67 24.16
C LEU A 77 2.63 13.45 24.85
N ALA A 78 3.79 12.81 25.08
CA ALA A 78 4.94 13.45 25.72
C ALA A 78 5.49 14.62 24.90
N THR A 79 5.67 14.46 23.59
CA THR A 79 6.15 15.55 22.71
C THR A 79 5.17 16.72 22.68
N THR A 80 3.87 16.44 22.51
CA THR A 80 2.84 17.50 22.49
C THR A 80 2.77 18.22 23.83
N LEU A 81 2.86 17.48 24.94
CA LEU A 81 2.92 18.05 26.28
C LEU A 81 4.15 18.95 26.46
N VAL A 82 5.33 18.49 26.03
CA VAL A 82 6.59 19.25 26.09
C VAL A 82 6.49 20.53 25.25
N GLU A 83 5.95 20.45 24.04
CA GLU A 83 5.73 21.62 23.17
C GLU A 83 4.76 22.62 23.80
N ASN A 84 3.65 22.15 24.38
CA ASN A 84 2.68 23.02 25.05
C ASN A 84 3.28 23.74 26.27
N LEU A 85 4.03 23.01 27.10
CA LEU A 85 4.72 23.59 28.25
C LEU A 85 5.73 24.64 27.80
N ARG A 86 6.48 24.37 26.72
CA ARG A 86 7.43 25.33 26.13
C ARG A 86 6.72 26.59 25.60
N GLN A 87 5.60 26.44 24.89
CA GLN A 87 4.80 27.56 24.39
C GLN A 87 4.27 28.45 25.51
N LYS A 88 3.96 27.88 26.67
CA LYS A 88 3.52 28.60 27.87
C LYS A 88 4.68 29.12 28.73
N SER A 89 5.91 28.94 28.29
CA SER A 89 7.13 29.26 29.05
C SER A 89 7.17 28.57 30.42
N VAL A 90 6.63 27.36 30.54
CA VAL A 90 6.70 26.54 31.76
C VAL A 90 7.93 25.63 31.67
N LEU A 91 8.75 25.61 32.73
CA LEU A 91 9.89 24.71 32.81
C LEU A 91 9.42 23.25 32.84
N LEU A 92 10.08 22.40 32.06
CA LEU A 92 9.71 20.99 31.96
C LEU A 92 9.90 20.28 33.31
N PRO A 93 8.92 19.49 33.76
CA PRO A 93 9.07 18.68 34.97
C PRO A 93 9.97 17.47 34.70
N ALA A 94 10.26 16.70 35.75
CA ALA A 94 10.99 15.44 35.61
C ALA A 94 10.24 14.47 34.68
N ILE A 95 10.98 13.59 33.99
CA ILE A 95 10.42 12.62 33.03
C ILE A 95 9.30 11.78 33.66
N ASN A 96 9.48 11.32 34.90
CA ASN A 96 8.44 10.56 35.63
C ASN A 96 7.11 11.32 35.78
N ALA A 97 7.15 12.66 35.90
CA ALA A 97 5.94 13.47 35.96
C ALA A 97 5.27 13.58 34.57
N ILE A 98 6.06 13.71 33.50
CA ILE A 98 5.56 13.67 32.11
C ILE A 98 4.88 12.31 31.84
N ASP A 99 5.52 11.21 32.23
CA ASP A 99 4.97 9.86 32.09
C ASP A 99 3.67 9.69 32.90
N SER A 100 3.64 10.20 34.14
CA SER A 100 2.45 10.14 34.99
C SER A 100 1.27 10.91 34.40
N ILE A 101 1.51 12.12 33.87
CA ILE A 101 0.48 12.94 33.20
C ILE A 101 -0.08 12.17 31.99
N CYS A 102 0.80 11.60 31.16
CA CYS A 102 0.39 10.84 29.99
C CYS A 102 -0.42 9.58 30.38
N ALA A 103 0.05 8.82 31.37
CA ALA A 103 -0.63 7.61 31.84
C ALA A 103 -2.00 7.91 32.47
N GLU A 104 -2.12 9.00 33.24
CA GLU A 104 -3.37 9.45 33.84
C GLU A 104 -4.36 9.94 32.78
N ALA A 105 -3.88 10.68 31.77
CA ALA A 105 -4.67 11.11 30.62
C ALA A 105 -5.18 9.92 29.80
N ILE A 106 -4.34 8.92 29.51
CA ILE A 106 -4.73 7.68 28.82
C ILE A 106 -5.78 6.92 29.65
N THR A 107 -5.58 6.80 30.96
CA THR A 107 -6.52 6.10 31.85
C THR A 107 -7.89 6.78 31.85
N SER A 108 -7.90 8.11 31.91
CA SER A 108 -9.11 8.93 31.85
C SER A 108 -9.81 8.81 30.50
N ALA A 109 -9.06 8.91 29.39
CA ALA A 109 -9.58 8.71 28.04
C ALA A 109 -10.17 7.31 27.85
N ASN A 110 -9.51 6.26 28.36
CA ASN A 110 -10.04 4.89 28.29
C ASN A 110 -11.37 4.74 29.05
N ARG A 111 -11.53 5.37 30.22
CA ARG A 111 -12.81 5.38 30.93
C ARG A 111 -13.91 6.08 30.13
N ILE A 112 -13.61 7.24 29.52
CA ILE A 112 -14.55 7.95 28.65
C ILE A 112 -14.96 7.07 27.46
N ILE A 113 -14.00 6.43 26.80
CA ILE A 113 -14.25 5.53 25.67
C ILE A 113 -15.10 4.33 26.09
N TYR A 114 -14.78 3.68 27.21
CA TYR A 114 -15.56 2.55 27.68
C TYR A 114 -16.99 2.94 28.02
N THR A 115 -17.19 4.10 28.67
CA THR A 115 -18.54 4.64 28.92
C THR A 115 -19.28 4.94 27.63
N ALA A 116 -18.63 5.56 26.64
CA ALA A 116 -19.22 5.85 25.34
C ALA A 116 -19.65 4.58 24.58
N LEU A 117 -18.96 3.45 24.78
CA LEU A 117 -19.29 2.16 24.15
C LEU A 117 -20.30 1.33 24.94
N THR A 118 -20.64 1.69 26.19
CA THR A 118 -21.44 0.83 27.07
C THR A 118 -22.69 1.50 27.64
N SER A 119 -22.74 2.83 27.68
CA SER A 119 -23.83 3.61 28.29
C SER A 119 -25.19 3.41 27.61
N SER A 120 -25.21 3.22 26.29
CA SER A 120 -26.44 3.00 25.51
C SER A 120 -26.86 1.53 25.41
N LEU A 121 -26.16 0.60 26.07
CA LEU A 121 -26.48 -0.83 26.00
C LEU A 121 -27.65 -1.19 26.93
N SER A 122 -28.70 -1.76 26.35
CA SER A 122 -29.78 -2.42 27.08
C SER A 122 -29.31 -3.73 27.72
N GLU A 123 -30.12 -4.30 28.63
CA GLU A 123 -29.85 -5.61 29.20
C GLU A 123 -29.84 -6.71 28.13
N THR A 124 -30.74 -6.63 27.15
CA THR A 124 -30.77 -7.54 25.99
C THR A 124 -29.48 -7.47 25.17
N HIS A 125 -28.94 -6.27 24.93
CA HIS A 125 -27.65 -6.14 24.23
C HIS A 125 -26.53 -6.83 25.01
N ARG A 126 -26.48 -6.64 26.34
CA ARG A 126 -25.45 -7.27 27.20
C ARG A 126 -25.54 -8.79 27.18
N GLN A 127 -26.75 -9.35 27.24
CA GLN A 127 -26.99 -10.80 27.15
C GLN A 127 -26.52 -11.36 25.79
N ASN A 128 -26.88 -10.70 24.68
CA ASN A 128 -26.47 -11.09 23.34
C ASN A 128 -24.94 -11.02 23.17
N ILE A 129 -24.30 -10.00 23.74
CA ILE A 129 -22.85 -9.83 23.73
C ILE A 129 -22.15 -10.92 24.54
N ASP A 130 -22.62 -11.22 25.76
CA ASP A 130 -22.04 -12.27 26.60
C ASP A 130 -22.22 -13.66 25.95
N ALA A 131 -23.32 -13.89 25.23
CA ALA A 131 -23.55 -15.13 24.48
C ALA A 131 -22.47 -15.40 23.41
N LEU A 132 -21.78 -14.37 22.90
CA LEU A 132 -20.67 -14.55 21.96
C LEU A 132 -19.51 -15.37 22.54
N LEU A 133 -19.34 -15.35 23.86
CA LEU A 133 -18.29 -16.07 24.58
C LEU A 133 -18.62 -17.57 24.75
N ASN A 134 -19.86 -17.97 24.53
CA ASN A 134 -20.33 -19.34 24.66
C ASN A 134 -19.97 -20.20 23.44
N ARG A 135 -20.01 -21.53 23.63
CA ARG A 135 -19.83 -22.50 22.54
C ARG A 135 -20.98 -22.39 21.55
N LYS A 136 -20.66 -22.40 20.25
CA LYS A 136 -21.67 -22.48 19.19
C LYS A 136 -22.22 -23.90 19.15
N GLU A 137 -23.55 -24.03 19.08
CA GLU A 137 -24.21 -25.34 18.95
C GLU A 137 -23.64 -26.15 17.78
N GLY A 138 -23.37 -27.43 18.02
CA GLY A 138 -22.79 -28.35 17.04
C GLY A 138 -21.32 -28.09 16.67
N SER A 139 -20.62 -27.19 17.36
CA SER A 139 -19.23 -26.83 17.05
C SER A 139 -18.32 -26.90 18.29
N LYS A 140 -17.03 -27.15 18.07
CA LYS A 140 -15.99 -27.03 19.11
C LYS A 140 -15.56 -25.57 19.35
N LEU A 141 -16.03 -24.64 18.52
CA LEU A 141 -15.69 -23.21 18.58
C LEU A 141 -16.73 -22.44 19.38
N THR A 142 -16.31 -21.32 19.98
CA THR A 142 -17.26 -20.31 20.48
C THR A 142 -17.92 -19.58 19.32
N ILE A 143 -19.04 -18.90 19.59
CA ILE A 143 -19.70 -18.05 18.59
C ILE A 143 -18.72 -16.99 18.09
N LEU A 144 -18.01 -16.31 19.00
CA LEU A 144 -16.95 -15.37 18.65
C LEU A 144 -15.83 -16.00 17.81
N GLY A 145 -15.40 -17.22 18.14
CA GLY A 145 -14.37 -17.93 17.38
C GLY A 145 -14.81 -18.31 15.97
N TRP A 146 -16.10 -18.59 15.76
CA TRP A 146 -16.68 -18.85 14.44
C TRP A 146 -16.83 -17.57 13.62
N LEU A 147 -17.32 -16.48 14.22
CA LEU A 147 -17.51 -15.18 13.56
C LEU A 147 -16.19 -14.63 12.99
N ARG A 148 -15.07 -14.92 13.65
CA ARG A 148 -13.73 -14.44 13.30
C ARG A 148 -13.00 -15.26 12.25
N GLN A 149 -13.59 -16.32 11.72
CA GLN A 149 -12.92 -17.14 10.72
C GLN A 149 -12.76 -16.39 9.39
N SER A 150 -11.57 -16.43 8.79
CA SER A 150 -11.35 -15.79 7.49
C SER A 150 -12.16 -16.44 6.35
N PRO A 151 -12.49 -15.66 5.31
CA PRO A 151 -13.20 -16.15 4.16
C PRO A 151 -12.50 -17.28 3.42
N ALA A 152 -13.31 -18.14 2.84
CA ALA A 152 -12.86 -19.32 2.12
C ALA A 152 -12.99 -19.13 0.60
N LYS A 153 -13.12 -20.21 -0.17
CA LYS A 153 -13.11 -20.18 -1.65
C LYS A 153 -14.25 -19.27 -2.19
N PRO A 154 -14.04 -18.52 -3.28
CA PRO A 154 -15.09 -17.69 -3.90
C PRO A 154 -16.15 -18.55 -4.59
N ASN A 155 -17.18 -18.95 -3.82
CA ASN A 155 -18.34 -19.70 -4.29
C ASN A 155 -19.60 -19.36 -3.47
N SER A 156 -20.76 -19.83 -3.96
CA SER A 156 -22.06 -19.53 -3.34
C SER A 156 -22.19 -20.05 -1.90
N LYS A 157 -21.59 -21.21 -1.57
CA LYS A 157 -21.67 -21.81 -0.23
C LYS A 157 -21.02 -20.91 0.81
N TYR A 158 -19.77 -20.50 0.56
CA TYR A 158 -19.05 -19.65 1.50
C TYR A 158 -19.64 -18.25 1.56
N MET A 159 -20.15 -17.72 0.44
CA MET A 159 -20.90 -16.46 0.46
C MET A 159 -22.06 -16.50 1.45
N LEU A 160 -22.90 -17.54 1.41
CA LEU A 160 -24.00 -17.70 2.35
C LEU A 160 -23.51 -17.83 3.79
N GLU A 161 -22.41 -18.55 4.03
CA GLU A 161 -21.80 -18.65 5.37
C GLU A 161 -21.35 -17.29 5.92
N HIS A 162 -20.78 -16.41 5.08
CA HIS A 162 -20.43 -15.05 5.48
C HIS A 162 -21.64 -14.17 5.75
N ILE A 163 -22.68 -14.30 4.92
CA ILE A 163 -23.95 -13.60 5.14
C ILE A 163 -24.57 -14.05 6.47
N GLU A 164 -24.53 -15.33 6.82
CA GLU A 164 -25.02 -15.81 8.13
C GLU A 164 -24.24 -15.22 9.30
N ARG A 165 -22.93 -15.05 9.18
CA ARG A 165 -22.13 -14.39 10.22
C ARG A 165 -22.53 -12.93 10.38
N LEU A 166 -22.73 -12.21 9.27
CA LEU A 166 -23.20 -10.84 9.30
C LEU A 166 -24.61 -10.74 9.92
N LYS A 167 -25.52 -11.66 9.58
CA LYS A 167 -26.85 -11.75 10.21
C LYS A 167 -26.75 -11.98 11.72
N CYS A 168 -25.89 -12.89 12.16
CA CYS A 168 -25.65 -13.17 13.58
C CYS A 168 -25.15 -11.93 14.33
N LEU A 169 -24.24 -11.16 13.73
CA LEU A 169 -23.79 -9.90 14.31
C LEU A 169 -24.89 -8.84 14.31
N GLN A 170 -25.61 -8.65 13.20
CA GLN A 170 -26.71 -7.68 13.10
C GLN A 170 -27.85 -7.98 14.08
N ALA A 171 -28.09 -9.25 14.41
CA ALA A 171 -29.08 -9.67 15.40
C ALA A 171 -28.74 -9.26 16.84
N ILE A 172 -27.50 -8.82 17.12
CA ILE A 172 -27.14 -8.20 18.41
C ILE A 172 -27.86 -6.86 18.56
N ASP A 173 -28.21 -6.21 17.44
CA ASP A 173 -28.96 -4.95 17.36
C ASP A 173 -28.35 -3.82 18.17
N LEU A 174 -27.03 -3.62 18.00
CA LEU A 174 -26.35 -2.52 18.68
C LEU A 174 -26.92 -1.16 18.24
N PRO A 175 -27.00 -0.16 19.15
CA PRO A 175 -27.47 1.18 18.81
C PRO A 175 -26.71 1.79 17.62
N GLU A 176 -27.40 2.43 16.68
CA GLU A 176 -26.78 2.92 15.42
C GLU A 176 -25.63 3.93 15.61
N ASP A 177 -25.64 4.68 16.72
CA ASP A 177 -24.62 5.68 17.04
C ASP A 177 -23.48 5.16 17.92
N ILE A 178 -23.49 3.86 18.26
CA ILE A 178 -22.46 3.27 19.11
C ILE A 178 -21.09 3.35 18.42
N GLY A 179 -20.11 3.90 19.13
CA GLY A 179 -18.76 4.07 18.61
C GLY A 179 -18.55 5.26 17.65
N LYS A 180 -19.58 5.98 17.19
CA LYS A 180 -19.40 7.23 16.42
C LYS A 180 -18.71 8.33 17.22
N HIS A 181 -18.93 8.34 18.53
CA HIS A 181 -18.32 9.27 19.49
C HIS A 181 -16.92 8.83 19.96
N VAL A 182 -16.43 7.69 19.47
CA VAL A 182 -15.10 7.17 19.79
C VAL A 182 -14.22 7.33 18.56
N HIS A 183 -13.03 7.89 18.74
CA HIS A 183 -12.07 8.02 17.66
C HIS A 183 -11.75 6.64 17.05
N GLN A 184 -11.79 6.54 15.71
CA GLN A 184 -11.70 5.26 15.00
C GLN A 184 -10.42 4.47 15.34
N ASN A 185 -9.29 5.15 15.54
CA ASN A 185 -8.03 4.50 15.91
C ASN A 185 -8.11 3.80 17.28
N ARG A 186 -8.79 4.42 18.25
CA ARG A 186 -9.01 3.82 19.57
C ARG A 186 -9.92 2.60 19.48
N LEU A 187 -11.03 2.74 18.74
CA LEU A 187 -11.98 1.64 18.54
C LEU A 187 -11.31 0.42 17.88
N LEU A 188 -10.51 0.67 16.83
CA LEU A 188 -9.72 -0.36 16.15
C LEU A 188 -8.70 -1.04 17.06
N LYS A 189 -7.98 -0.26 17.89
CA LYS A 189 -7.03 -0.81 18.84
C LYS A 189 -7.72 -1.73 19.85
N ILE A 190 -8.80 -1.28 20.47
CA ILE A 190 -9.57 -2.08 21.44
C ILE A 190 -10.09 -3.37 20.79
N ALA A 191 -10.64 -3.29 19.58
CA ALA A 191 -11.12 -4.45 18.85
C ALA A 191 -9.99 -5.45 18.54
N ARG A 192 -8.80 -4.95 18.18
CA ARG A 192 -7.63 -5.78 17.91
C ARG A 192 -7.10 -6.46 19.17
N GLU A 193 -6.99 -5.73 20.28
CA GLU A 193 -6.62 -6.28 21.58
C GLU A 193 -7.56 -7.41 22.00
N GLY A 194 -8.86 -7.16 21.91
CA GLY A 194 -9.87 -8.17 22.21
C GLY A 194 -9.88 -9.32 21.20
N GLY A 195 -9.56 -9.05 19.93
CA GLY A 195 -9.33 -10.05 18.91
C GLY A 195 -8.21 -11.02 19.29
N GLN A 196 -7.08 -10.58 19.82
CA GLN A 196 -6.00 -11.55 20.15
C GLN A 196 -6.31 -12.41 21.40
N MET A 197 -7.35 -12.07 22.16
CA MET A 197 -7.73 -12.77 23.38
C MET A 197 -8.60 -14.00 23.13
N THR A 198 -8.48 -15.01 24.00
CA THR A 198 -9.45 -16.10 24.02
C THR A 198 -10.77 -15.62 24.66
N PRO A 199 -11.91 -16.26 24.35
CA PRO A 199 -13.17 -15.96 25.02
C PRO A 199 -13.09 -16.06 26.55
N ALA A 200 -12.25 -16.96 27.07
CA ALA A 200 -12.00 -17.11 28.50
C ALA A 200 -11.24 -15.91 29.10
N ASP A 201 -10.29 -15.32 28.36
CA ASP A 201 -9.57 -14.12 28.80
C ASP A 201 -10.49 -12.90 28.83
N LEU A 202 -11.34 -12.75 27.80
CA LEU A 202 -12.34 -11.70 27.72
C LEU A 202 -13.37 -11.80 28.85
N ALA A 203 -13.79 -13.02 29.22
CA ALA A 203 -14.72 -13.25 30.31
C ALA A 203 -14.20 -12.75 31.68
N ARG A 204 -12.88 -12.71 31.86
CA ARG A 204 -12.21 -12.29 33.11
C ARG A 204 -12.10 -10.76 33.27
N PHE A 205 -12.46 -9.98 32.25
CA PHE A 205 -12.44 -8.52 32.35
C PHE A 205 -13.51 -8.02 33.32
N GLU A 206 -13.21 -6.88 33.95
CA GLU A 206 -14.24 -6.07 34.62
C GLU A 206 -15.35 -5.73 33.62
N SER A 207 -16.60 -5.71 34.10
CA SER A 207 -17.81 -5.66 33.28
C SER A 207 -17.80 -4.55 32.23
N GLN A 208 -17.46 -3.32 32.62
CA GLN A 208 -17.44 -2.17 31.72
C GLN A 208 -16.39 -2.34 30.62
N ARG A 209 -15.16 -2.74 31.00
CA ARG A 209 -14.09 -3.05 30.02
C ARG A 209 -14.50 -4.21 29.10
N ARG A 210 -15.10 -5.28 29.65
CA ARG A 210 -15.52 -6.46 28.89
C ARG A 210 -16.51 -6.07 27.80
N TYR A 211 -17.58 -5.37 28.16
CA TYR A 211 -18.59 -4.94 27.21
C TYR A 211 -18.02 -3.96 26.18
N ALA A 212 -17.21 -2.99 26.59
CA ALA A 212 -16.57 -2.06 25.65
C ALA A 212 -15.68 -2.79 24.63
N THR A 213 -14.89 -3.77 25.08
CA THR A 213 -14.06 -4.59 24.19
C THR A 213 -14.90 -5.44 23.24
N LEU A 214 -15.96 -6.10 23.73
CA LEU A 214 -16.83 -6.91 22.88
C LEU A 214 -17.63 -6.09 21.87
N VAL A 215 -18.15 -4.92 22.27
CA VAL A 215 -18.79 -3.96 21.35
C VAL A 215 -17.81 -3.54 20.27
N ALA A 216 -16.57 -3.18 20.63
CA ALA A 216 -15.54 -2.83 19.66
C ALA A 216 -15.28 -3.98 18.67
N ILE A 217 -15.17 -5.22 19.15
CA ILE A 217 -15.01 -6.41 18.29
C ILE A 217 -16.23 -6.58 17.37
N VAL A 218 -17.46 -6.45 17.88
CA VAL A 218 -18.68 -6.62 17.08
C VAL A 218 -18.77 -5.57 15.98
N VAL A 219 -18.55 -4.29 16.30
CA VAL A 219 -18.57 -3.19 15.33
C VAL A 219 -17.47 -3.36 14.28
N GLU A 220 -16.26 -3.74 14.69
CA GLU A 220 -15.13 -4.06 13.80
C GLU A 220 -15.47 -5.25 12.89
N SER A 221 -16.00 -6.33 13.45
CA SER A 221 -16.33 -7.57 12.72
C SER A 221 -17.47 -7.36 11.75
N MET A 222 -18.50 -6.57 12.10
CA MET A 222 -19.58 -6.21 11.18
C MET A 222 -19.02 -5.51 9.93
N ALA A 223 -18.14 -4.53 10.13
CA ALA A 223 -17.54 -3.78 9.02
C ALA A 223 -16.63 -4.68 8.17
N THR A 224 -15.80 -5.50 8.80
CA THR A 224 -14.88 -6.43 8.12
C THR A 224 -15.65 -7.48 7.33
N ILE A 225 -16.67 -8.13 7.90
CA ILE A 225 -17.47 -9.14 7.20
C ILE A 225 -18.30 -8.51 6.07
N THR A 226 -18.81 -7.28 6.25
CA THR A 226 -19.49 -6.54 5.18
C THR A 226 -18.57 -6.33 3.97
N ASP A 227 -17.34 -5.86 4.21
CA ASP A 227 -16.33 -5.67 3.16
C ASP A 227 -15.95 -7.02 2.50
N GLU A 228 -15.79 -8.08 3.29
CA GLU A 228 -15.49 -9.43 2.79
C GLU A 228 -16.61 -10.00 1.92
N ILE A 229 -17.87 -9.77 2.26
CA ILE A 229 -19.03 -10.18 1.45
C ILE A 229 -18.98 -9.48 0.08
N ILE A 230 -18.70 -8.17 0.04
CA ILE A 230 -18.61 -7.40 -1.21
C ILE A 230 -17.43 -7.88 -2.06
N ASP A 231 -16.26 -8.08 -1.46
CA ASP A 231 -15.06 -8.61 -2.16
C ASP A 231 -15.31 -10.05 -2.67
N LEU A 232 -15.99 -10.89 -1.89
CA LEU A 232 -16.34 -12.24 -2.33
C LEU A 232 -17.29 -12.22 -3.52
N HIS A 233 -18.27 -11.31 -3.55
CA HIS A 233 -19.19 -11.13 -4.67
C HIS A 233 -18.42 -10.70 -5.93
N ASP A 234 -17.53 -9.73 -5.77
CA ASP A 234 -16.66 -9.24 -6.84
C ASP A 234 -15.81 -10.36 -7.46
N ARG A 235 -15.20 -11.21 -6.61
CA ARG A 235 -14.41 -12.37 -7.05
C ARG A 235 -15.26 -13.42 -7.76
N ILE A 236 -16.47 -13.70 -7.26
CA ILE A 236 -17.40 -14.63 -7.92
C ILE A 236 -17.75 -14.10 -9.31
N ILE A 237 -18.17 -12.84 -9.42
CA ILE A 237 -18.49 -12.21 -10.72
C ILE A 237 -17.28 -12.26 -11.66
N GLY A 238 -16.10 -11.84 -11.18
CA GLY A 238 -14.87 -11.87 -11.98
C GLY A 238 -14.54 -13.27 -12.51
N LYS A 239 -14.68 -14.29 -11.67
CA LYS A 239 -14.45 -15.70 -12.07
C LYS A 239 -15.45 -16.16 -13.13
N LEU A 240 -16.74 -15.83 -12.98
CA LEU A 240 -17.76 -16.21 -13.96
C LEU A 240 -17.52 -15.57 -15.33
N PHE A 241 -17.14 -14.29 -15.36
CA PHE A 241 -16.79 -13.60 -16.61
C PHE A 241 -15.53 -14.18 -17.26
N ALA A 242 -14.51 -14.51 -16.45
CA ALA A 242 -13.30 -15.15 -16.95
C ALA A 242 -13.58 -16.53 -17.55
N ILE A 243 -14.42 -17.35 -16.91
CA ILE A 243 -14.84 -18.66 -17.44
C ILE A 243 -15.58 -18.48 -18.78
N ALA A 244 -16.55 -17.56 -18.84
CA ALA A 244 -17.30 -17.30 -20.08
C ALA A 244 -16.39 -16.85 -21.22
N LYS A 245 -15.46 -15.93 -20.93
CA LYS A 245 -14.46 -15.44 -21.90
C LYS A 245 -13.54 -16.56 -22.37
N ASN A 246 -13.00 -17.37 -21.45
CA ASN A 246 -12.09 -18.46 -21.79
C ASN A 246 -12.80 -19.54 -22.60
N LYS A 247 -14.04 -19.92 -22.26
CA LYS A 247 -14.85 -20.85 -23.06
C LYS A 247 -15.09 -20.32 -24.47
N HIS A 248 -15.46 -19.04 -24.59
CA HIS A 248 -15.66 -18.39 -25.89
C HIS A 248 -14.37 -18.41 -26.73
N GLN A 249 -13.22 -18.08 -26.12
CA GLN A 249 -11.93 -18.11 -26.78
C GLN A 249 -11.49 -19.53 -27.18
N GLN A 250 -11.68 -20.53 -26.32
CA GLN A 250 -11.36 -21.93 -26.61
C GLN A 250 -12.20 -22.47 -27.76
N GLN A 251 -13.49 -22.16 -27.79
CA GLN A 251 -14.36 -22.56 -28.88
C GLN A 251 -13.92 -21.90 -30.19
N PHE A 252 -13.64 -20.59 -30.17
CA PHE A 252 -13.14 -19.88 -31.34
C PHE A 252 -11.82 -20.47 -31.85
N GLN A 253 -10.87 -20.77 -30.94
CA GLN A 253 -9.62 -21.44 -31.29
C GLN A 253 -9.85 -22.84 -31.88
N SER A 254 -10.78 -23.62 -31.33
CA SER A 254 -11.12 -24.96 -31.84
C SER A 254 -11.74 -24.92 -33.24
N SER A 255 -12.50 -23.86 -33.55
CA SER A 255 -13.08 -23.62 -34.88
C SER A 255 -12.10 -22.91 -35.82
N GLY A 256 -10.95 -22.43 -35.34
CA GLY A 256 -10.03 -21.57 -36.08
C GLY A 256 -9.47 -22.21 -37.36
N LYS A 257 -9.17 -23.52 -37.32
CA LYS A 257 -8.73 -24.25 -38.52
C LYS A 257 -9.82 -24.28 -39.59
N ALA A 258 -11.04 -24.66 -39.21
CA ALA A 258 -12.18 -24.71 -40.12
C ALA A 258 -12.52 -23.32 -40.70
N ILE A 259 -12.44 -22.26 -39.87
CA ILE A 259 -12.63 -20.88 -40.32
C ILE A 259 -11.57 -20.50 -41.36
N ASN A 260 -10.29 -20.77 -41.08
CA ASN A 260 -9.19 -20.45 -42.01
C ASN A 260 -9.32 -21.20 -43.34
N ASP A 261 -9.72 -22.47 -43.30
CA ASP A 261 -9.94 -23.29 -44.49
C ASP A 261 -11.07 -22.69 -45.36
N LYS A 262 -12.17 -22.22 -44.77
CA LYS A 262 -13.26 -21.53 -45.49
C LYS A 262 -12.85 -20.16 -46.04
N VAL A 263 -12.10 -19.36 -45.27
CA VAL A 263 -11.60 -18.06 -45.74
C VAL A 263 -10.67 -18.23 -46.95
N ARG A 264 -9.79 -19.22 -46.93
CA ARG A 264 -8.93 -19.55 -48.09
C ARG A 264 -9.75 -20.01 -49.29
N LEU A 265 -10.73 -20.88 -49.07
CA LEU A 265 -11.62 -21.37 -50.14
C LEU A 265 -12.38 -20.20 -50.79
N TYR A 266 -13.00 -19.32 -50.00
CA TYR A 266 -13.73 -18.17 -50.55
C TYR A 266 -12.81 -17.11 -51.17
N GLY A 267 -11.57 -16.97 -50.69
CA GLY A 267 -10.55 -16.15 -51.35
C GLY A 267 -10.17 -16.69 -52.73
N LEU A 268 -10.05 -18.00 -52.89
CA LEU A 268 -9.80 -18.65 -54.19
C LEU A 268 -10.98 -18.47 -55.14
N ILE A 269 -12.21 -18.66 -54.66
CA ILE A 269 -13.44 -18.44 -55.42
C ILE A 269 -13.55 -16.97 -55.85
N GLY A 270 -13.29 -16.03 -54.95
CA GLY A 270 -13.28 -14.60 -55.25
C GLY A 270 -12.23 -14.23 -56.31
N LYS A 271 -11.05 -14.86 -56.27
CA LYS A 271 -10.00 -14.66 -57.28
C LYS A 271 -10.42 -15.22 -58.64
N ALA A 272 -10.96 -16.44 -58.69
CA ALA A 272 -11.50 -17.03 -59.92
C ALA A 272 -12.61 -16.16 -60.54
N LEU A 273 -13.48 -15.57 -59.72
CA LEU A 273 -14.52 -14.63 -60.18
C LEU A 273 -13.94 -13.32 -60.72
N LEU A 274 -12.89 -12.77 -60.10
CA LEU A 274 -12.21 -11.58 -60.59
C LEU A 274 -11.49 -11.85 -61.92
N ASP A 275 -10.81 -12.99 -62.04
CA ASP A 275 -10.12 -13.41 -63.26
C ASP A 275 -11.13 -13.64 -64.41
N ALA A 276 -12.26 -14.29 -64.13
CA ALA A 276 -13.35 -14.47 -65.10
C ALA A 276 -13.94 -13.13 -65.55
N LYS A 277 -14.13 -12.18 -64.63
CA LYS A 277 -14.62 -10.84 -64.95
C LYS A 277 -13.63 -10.04 -65.82
N GLN A 278 -12.33 -10.16 -65.56
CA GLN A 278 -11.29 -9.50 -66.37
C GLN A 278 -11.18 -10.08 -67.78
N ASN A 279 -11.36 -11.39 -67.91
CA ASN A 279 -11.20 -12.11 -69.17
C ASN A 279 -12.53 -12.33 -69.93
N GLY A 280 -13.65 -11.76 -69.46
CA GLY A 280 -14.97 -11.90 -70.09
C GLY A 280 -15.52 -13.33 -70.10
N SER A 281 -15.08 -14.17 -69.17
CA SER A 281 -15.43 -15.60 -69.06
C SER A 281 -16.68 -15.82 -68.19
N ASP A 282 -17.34 -16.98 -68.30
CA ASP A 282 -18.50 -17.34 -67.48
C ASP A 282 -18.13 -17.45 -65.97
N PRO A 283 -18.74 -16.65 -65.09
CA PRO A 283 -18.52 -16.71 -63.64
C PRO A 283 -18.86 -18.06 -63.01
N PHE A 284 -19.87 -18.78 -63.53
CA PHE A 284 -20.31 -20.05 -62.95
C PHE A 284 -19.32 -21.18 -63.26
N ALA A 285 -18.87 -21.26 -64.51
CA ALA A 285 -17.78 -22.15 -64.90
C ALA A 285 -16.48 -21.87 -64.11
N ALA A 286 -16.18 -20.61 -63.81
CA ALA A 286 -14.99 -20.25 -63.04
C ALA A 286 -15.05 -20.73 -61.58
N ILE A 287 -16.22 -20.69 -60.92
CA ILE A 287 -16.39 -21.26 -59.57
C ILE A 287 -16.19 -22.77 -59.61
N GLU A 288 -16.74 -23.44 -60.62
CA GLU A 288 -16.71 -24.90 -60.77
C GLU A 288 -15.29 -25.47 -60.97
N THR A 289 -14.35 -24.66 -61.49
CA THR A 289 -12.92 -25.01 -61.54
C THR A 289 -12.23 -25.03 -60.18
N VAL A 290 -12.79 -24.37 -59.17
CA VAL A 290 -12.26 -24.30 -57.80
C VAL A 290 -12.94 -25.33 -56.88
N ILE A 291 -14.25 -25.52 -57.02
CA ILE A 291 -15.06 -26.43 -56.20
C ILE A 291 -16.34 -26.84 -56.93
N SER A 292 -16.79 -28.08 -56.79
CA SER A 292 -18.07 -28.51 -57.36
C SER A 292 -19.26 -27.82 -56.69
N TRP A 293 -20.39 -27.70 -57.40
CA TRP A 293 -21.59 -27.03 -56.87
C TRP A 293 -22.15 -27.67 -55.60
N ASP A 294 -22.14 -28.99 -55.48
CA ASP A 294 -22.56 -29.70 -54.27
C ASP A 294 -21.65 -29.41 -53.07
N ALA A 295 -20.33 -29.41 -53.31
CA ALA A 295 -19.35 -29.10 -52.28
C ALA A 295 -19.37 -27.61 -51.91
N PHE A 296 -19.71 -26.73 -52.85
CA PHE A 296 -19.90 -25.30 -52.60
C PHE A 296 -21.13 -25.05 -51.71
N ALA A 297 -22.28 -25.68 -51.99
CA ALA A 297 -23.48 -25.57 -51.15
C ALA A 297 -23.25 -26.10 -49.72
N ALA A 298 -22.57 -27.24 -49.59
CA ALA A 298 -22.14 -27.76 -48.30
C ALA A 298 -21.19 -26.79 -47.57
N SER A 299 -20.26 -26.17 -48.31
CA SER A 299 -19.32 -25.19 -47.76
C SER A 299 -20.01 -23.96 -47.19
N ILE A 300 -21.07 -23.45 -47.85
CA ILE A 300 -21.87 -22.31 -47.40
C ILE A 300 -22.60 -22.66 -46.11
N THR A 301 -23.24 -23.83 -46.05
CA THR A 301 -23.94 -24.29 -44.84
C THR A 301 -22.99 -24.45 -43.65
N GLU A 302 -21.77 -24.95 -43.89
CA GLU A 302 -20.72 -25.03 -42.86
C GLU A 302 -20.19 -23.66 -42.47
N ALA A 303 -20.02 -22.75 -43.44
CA ALA A 303 -19.58 -21.38 -43.19
C ALA A 303 -20.61 -20.61 -42.38
N GLU A 304 -21.91 -20.79 -42.62
CA GLU A 304 -23.00 -20.20 -41.83
C GLU A 304 -23.01 -20.71 -40.38
N LYS A 305 -22.68 -21.99 -40.16
CA LYS A 305 -22.54 -22.56 -38.81
C LYS A 305 -21.28 -22.06 -38.07
N LEU A 306 -20.22 -21.75 -38.83
CA LEU A 306 -18.96 -21.22 -38.30
C LEU A 306 -19.01 -19.69 -38.12
N ALA A 307 -19.85 -19.01 -38.92
CA ALA A 307 -20.05 -17.58 -38.89
C ALA A 307 -20.51 -17.16 -37.49
N GLN A 308 -19.79 -16.20 -36.94
CA GLN A 308 -20.12 -15.64 -35.64
C GLN A 308 -21.11 -14.49 -35.81
N PRO A 309 -21.94 -14.20 -34.79
CA PRO A 309 -22.69 -12.96 -34.74
C PRO A 309 -21.75 -11.75 -34.87
N GLU A 310 -22.24 -10.69 -35.51
CA GLU A 310 -21.46 -9.47 -35.83
C GLU A 310 -20.77 -8.85 -34.61
N ASP A 311 -21.34 -8.99 -33.41
CA ASP A 311 -20.78 -8.44 -32.16
C ASP A 311 -19.61 -9.22 -31.57
N PHE A 312 -19.41 -10.50 -31.97
CA PHE A 312 -18.39 -11.42 -31.45
C PHE A 312 -18.14 -11.29 -29.94
N ASP A 313 -19.17 -11.58 -29.11
CA ASP A 313 -19.13 -11.37 -27.66
C ASP A 313 -19.31 -12.67 -26.85
N PHE A 314 -18.62 -12.74 -25.71
CA PHE A 314 -18.75 -13.81 -24.71
C PHE A 314 -19.92 -13.62 -23.74
N LEU A 315 -20.53 -12.42 -23.66
CA LEU A 315 -21.61 -12.12 -22.70
C LEU A 315 -22.80 -13.10 -22.71
N PRO A 316 -23.31 -13.60 -23.86
CA PRO A 316 -24.42 -14.57 -23.85
C PRO A 316 -24.12 -15.83 -23.03
N ARG A 317 -22.84 -16.25 -22.97
CA ARG A 317 -22.42 -17.44 -22.21
C ARG A 317 -22.47 -17.26 -20.70
N ILE A 318 -22.52 -16.02 -20.21
CA ILE A 318 -22.63 -15.75 -18.77
C ILE A 318 -23.97 -16.27 -18.22
N GLY A 319 -25.02 -16.33 -19.06
CA GLY A 319 -26.31 -16.90 -18.71
C GLY A 319 -26.22 -18.35 -18.19
N GLU A 320 -25.24 -19.15 -18.66
CA GLU A 320 -24.98 -20.52 -18.16
C GLU A 320 -24.69 -20.55 -16.65
N SER A 321 -24.16 -19.45 -16.10
CA SER A 321 -23.76 -19.33 -14.70
C SER A 321 -24.84 -18.72 -13.80
N TYR A 322 -26.01 -18.38 -14.35
CA TYR A 322 -27.11 -17.73 -13.63
C TYR A 322 -27.50 -18.48 -12.35
N ALA A 323 -27.61 -19.81 -12.41
CA ALA A 323 -27.97 -20.64 -11.26
C ALA A 323 -26.99 -20.50 -10.08
N THR A 324 -25.71 -20.22 -10.35
CA THR A 324 -24.71 -20.01 -9.30
C THR A 324 -24.91 -18.68 -8.58
N LEU A 325 -25.23 -17.62 -9.34
CA LEU A 325 -25.51 -16.29 -8.77
C LEU A 325 -26.82 -16.30 -7.99
N ARG A 326 -27.86 -16.91 -8.56
CA ARG A 326 -29.20 -16.96 -7.97
C ARG A 326 -29.23 -17.61 -6.58
N ARG A 327 -28.30 -18.54 -6.28
CA ARG A 327 -28.20 -19.20 -4.96
C ARG A 327 -27.93 -18.26 -3.80
N TYR A 328 -27.27 -17.12 -4.03
CA TYR A 328 -26.89 -16.21 -2.95
C TYR A 328 -27.35 -14.77 -3.19
N ALA A 329 -27.69 -14.39 -4.43
CA ALA A 329 -28.07 -13.02 -4.76
C ALA A 329 -29.24 -12.48 -3.91
N PRO A 330 -30.32 -13.23 -3.62
CA PRO A 330 -31.40 -12.73 -2.75
C PRO A 330 -30.91 -12.34 -1.36
N GLU A 331 -30.11 -13.21 -0.73
CA GLU A 331 -29.54 -13.00 0.60
C GLU A 331 -28.53 -11.85 0.63
N LEU A 332 -27.71 -11.73 -0.42
CA LEU A 332 -26.75 -10.63 -0.57
C LEU A 332 -27.48 -9.29 -0.68
N LEU A 333 -28.50 -9.21 -1.55
CA LEU A 333 -29.23 -7.96 -1.73
C LEU A 333 -29.98 -7.58 -0.46
N ALA A 334 -30.57 -8.55 0.26
CA ALA A 334 -31.30 -8.29 1.50
C ALA A 334 -30.42 -7.79 2.65
N ILE A 335 -29.20 -8.33 2.80
CA ILE A 335 -28.34 -8.01 3.95
C ILE A 335 -27.61 -6.65 3.84
N LEU A 336 -27.37 -6.17 2.61
CA LEU A 336 -26.62 -4.94 2.37
C LEU A 336 -27.51 -3.70 2.46
N LYS A 337 -27.31 -2.83 3.46
CA LYS A 337 -27.99 -1.53 3.54
C LYS A 337 -27.35 -0.53 2.57
N LEU A 338 -27.86 -0.46 1.34
CA LEU A 338 -27.31 0.36 0.25
C LEU A 338 -27.82 1.80 0.29
N ARG A 339 -26.95 2.74 -0.06
CA ARG A 339 -27.27 4.15 -0.34
C ARG A 339 -26.61 4.55 -1.66
N ALA A 340 -27.14 5.60 -2.29
CA ALA A 340 -26.74 6.01 -3.63
C ALA A 340 -26.50 7.51 -3.76
N ALA A 341 -25.48 7.85 -4.54
CA ALA A 341 -25.28 9.19 -5.05
C ALA A 341 -26.39 9.51 -6.07
N PRO A 342 -26.65 10.81 -6.36
CA PRO A 342 -27.67 11.20 -7.35
C PRO A 342 -27.53 10.50 -8.70
N ALA A 343 -26.30 10.25 -9.15
CA ALA A 343 -26.00 9.58 -10.42
C ALA A 343 -26.35 8.08 -10.45
N ALA A 344 -26.49 7.41 -9.30
CA ALA A 344 -26.75 5.98 -9.20
C ALA A 344 -28.15 5.64 -8.64
N LYS A 345 -29.07 6.61 -8.61
CA LYS A 345 -30.45 6.40 -8.14
C LYS A 345 -31.17 5.28 -8.90
N ASP A 346 -31.04 5.24 -10.22
CA ASP A 346 -31.66 4.18 -11.05
C ASP A 346 -31.07 2.80 -10.76
N MET A 347 -29.77 2.74 -10.47
CA MET A 347 -29.09 1.50 -10.09
C MET A 347 -29.59 0.99 -8.73
N LEU A 348 -29.78 1.88 -7.75
CA LEU A 348 -30.39 1.52 -6.46
C LEU A 348 -31.84 1.06 -6.64
N ALA A 349 -32.64 1.78 -7.45
CA ALA A 349 -34.02 1.39 -7.74
C ALA A 349 -34.09 -0.01 -8.38
N ALA A 350 -33.15 -0.37 -9.24
CA ALA A 350 -33.06 -1.70 -9.83
C ALA A 350 -32.79 -2.79 -8.77
N VAL A 351 -31.94 -2.50 -7.79
CA VAL A 351 -31.69 -3.40 -6.65
C VAL A 351 -32.93 -3.54 -5.78
N GLU A 352 -33.63 -2.45 -5.46
CA GLU A 352 -34.86 -2.51 -4.66
C GLU A 352 -35.97 -3.29 -5.39
N LEU A 353 -36.09 -3.15 -6.71
CA LEU A 353 -36.98 -3.96 -7.52
C LEU A 353 -36.64 -5.46 -7.41
N LEU A 354 -35.36 -5.84 -7.50
CA LEU A 354 -34.98 -7.23 -7.32
C LEU A 354 -35.26 -7.74 -5.89
N ARG A 355 -35.13 -6.89 -4.86
CA ARG A 355 -35.48 -7.26 -3.48
C ARG A 355 -36.98 -7.55 -3.36
N SER A 356 -37.85 -6.66 -3.83
CA SER A 356 -39.30 -6.90 -3.76
C SER A 356 -39.68 -8.15 -4.54
N MET A 357 -39.14 -8.34 -5.74
CA MET A 357 -39.38 -9.54 -6.53
C MET A 357 -38.92 -10.84 -5.85
N ASN A 358 -37.86 -10.79 -5.05
CA ASN A 358 -37.37 -11.94 -4.29
C ASN A 358 -38.28 -12.28 -3.10
N VAL A 359 -38.85 -11.25 -2.45
CA VAL A 359 -39.82 -11.42 -1.35
C VAL A 359 -41.14 -11.97 -1.90
N ASP A 360 -41.64 -11.38 -2.99
CA ASP A 360 -42.94 -11.71 -3.59
C ASP A 360 -42.88 -12.96 -4.49
N ASN A 361 -41.71 -13.55 -4.70
CA ASN A 361 -41.45 -14.67 -5.61
C ASN A 361 -41.94 -14.44 -7.06
N THR A 362 -41.98 -13.18 -7.51
CA THR A 362 -42.44 -12.83 -8.86
C THR A 362 -41.42 -13.23 -9.92
N ARG A 363 -41.91 -13.74 -11.06
CA ARG A 363 -41.05 -14.28 -12.14
C ARG A 363 -40.77 -13.31 -13.28
N LYS A 364 -41.71 -12.43 -13.61
CA LYS A 364 -41.64 -11.51 -14.73
C LYS A 364 -41.19 -10.13 -14.25
N ILE A 365 -40.24 -9.52 -14.95
CA ILE A 365 -39.83 -8.15 -14.67
C ILE A 365 -40.91 -7.19 -15.21
N PRO A 366 -41.34 -6.19 -14.42
CA PRO A 366 -42.36 -5.23 -14.87
C PRO A 366 -41.81 -4.31 -15.96
N SER A 367 -42.69 -3.82 -16.83
CA SER A 367 -42.30 -2.96 -17.97
C SER A 367 -41.73 -1.59 -17.55
N ASN A 368 -42.03 -1.13 -16.35
CA ASN A 368 -41.50 0.10 -15.76
C ASN A 368 -40.20 -0.11 -14.96
N ALA A 369 -39.54 -1.27 -15.12
CA ALA A 369 -38.27 -1.52 -14.44
C ALA A 369 -37.22 -0.46 -14.78
N PRO A 370 -36.34 -0.09 -13.83
CA PRO A 370 -35.23 0.82 -14.11
C PRO A 370 -34.29 0.24 -15.18
N ILE A 371 -33.96 1.02 -16.21
CA ILE A 371 -33.14 0.53 -17.34
C ILE A 371 -31.96 1.45 -17.69
N ALA A 372 -31.88 2.66 -17.13
CA ALA A 372 -30.88 3.66 -17.52
C ALA A 372 -29.44 3.24 -17.22
N PHE A 373 -29.22 2.37 -16.22
CA PHE A 373 -27.90 1.84 -15.88
C PHE A 373 -27.40 0.77 -16.87
N ILE A 374 -28.28 0.22 -17.72
CA ILE A 374 -27.96 -0.87 -18.64
C ILE A 374 -27.11 -0.33 -19.79
N LYS A 375 -25.84 -0.74 -19.85
CA LYS A 375 -24.94 -0.39 -20.95
C LYS A 375 -25.40 -1.01 -22.26
N LYS A 376 -25.11 -0.34 -23.39
CA LYS A 376 -25.44 -0.81 -24.76
C LYS A 376 -25.06 -2.27 -25.03
N ARG A 377 -23.94 -2.72 -24.47
CA ARG A 377 -23.45 -4.11 -24.58
C ARG A 377 -24.39 -5.16 -23.96
N TRP A 378 -25.15 -4.79 -22.93
CA TRP A 378 -26.14 -5.66 -22.28
C TRP A 378 -27.53 -5.59 -22.95
N ALA A 379 -27.84 -4.49 -23.63
CA ALA A 379 -29.19 -4.20 -24.12
C ALA A 379 -29.79 -5.34 -24.97
N ARG A 380 -29.00 -5.92 -25.88
CA ARG A 380 -29.45 -7.04 -26.76
C ARG A 380 -29.79 -8.33 -26.02
N LEU A 381 -29.25 -8.52 -24.80
CA LEU A 381 -29.52 -9.70 -23.98
C LEU A 381 -30.64 -9.47 -22.96
N VAL A 382 -30.79 -8.22 -22.52
CA VAL A 382 -31.78 -7.85 -21.51
C VAL A 382 -33.14 -7.57 -22.15
N PHE A 383 -33.17 -6.93 -23.31
CA PHE A 383 -34.41 -6.65 -24.04
C PHE A 383 -34.64 -7.71 -25.11
N THR A 384 -35.75 -8.44 -25.00
CA THR A 384 -36.22 -9.43 -25.97
C THR A 384 -37.60 -9.03 -26.49
N ASP A 385 -38.06 -9.66 -27.57
CA ASP A 385 -39.39 -9.40 -28.15
C ASP A 385 -40.53 -9.69 -27.15
N ASP A 386 -40.30 -10.59 -26.20
CA ASP A 386 -41.23 -10.98 -25.12
C ASP A 386 -41.15 -10.07 -23.86
N GLY A 387 -40.29 -9.05 -23.87
CA GLY A 387 -40.07 -8.10 -22.78
C GLY A 387 -38.66 -8.17 -22.17
N ILE A 388 -38.53 -7.92 -20.87
CA ILE A 388 -37.23 -7.92 -20.20
C ILE A 388 -36.86 -9.34 -19.72
N ASP A 389 -35.74 -9.88 -20.20
CA ASP A 389 -35.22 -11.16 -19.73
C ASP A 389 -34.68 -11.04 -18.31
N ARG A 390 -35.33 -11.75 -17.38
CA ARG A 390 -34.97 -11.73 -15.95
C ARG A 390 -33.54 -12.19 -15.69
N ARG A 391 -33.07 -13.23 -16.38
CA ARG A 391 -31.76 -13.83 -16.10
C ARG A 391 -30.66 -12.83 -16.44
N TYR A 392 -30.73 -12.22 -17.60
CA TYR A 392 -29.75 -11.22 -18.02
C TYR A 392 -29.89 -9.90 -17.27
N TYR A 393 -31.11 -9.50 -16.92
CA TYR A 393 -31.32 -8.32 -16.06
C TYR A 393 -30.70 -8.51 -14.67
N GLU A 394 -30.94 -9.64 -13.98
CA GLU A 394 -30.33 -9.91 -12.66
C GLU A 394 -28.80 -9.96 -12.73
N ILE A 395 -28.23 -10.60 -13.77
CA ILE A 395 -26.77 -10.62 -13.97
C ILE A 395 -26.23 -9.22 -14.22
N CYS A 396 -26.91 -8.42 -15.04
CA CYS A 396 -26.54 -7.03 -15.33
C CYS A 396 -26.55 -6.19 -14.05
N VAL A 397 -27.62 -6.26 -13.24
CA VAL A 397 -27.73 -5.55 -11.97
C VAL A 397 -26.60 -5.96 -11.03
N LEU A 398 -26.31 -7.25 -10.85
CA LEU A 398 -25.21 -7.69 -9.97
C LEU A 398 -23.83 -7.23 -10.48
N SER A 399 -23.63 -7.24 -11.80
CA SER A 399 -22.38 -6.78 -12.42
C SER A 399 -22.17 -5.27 -12.27
N GLU A 400 -23.22 -4.48 -12.47
CA GLU A 400 -23.16 -3.02 -12.33
C GLU A 400 -23.21 -2.56 -10.87
N LEU A 401 -23.81 -3.33 -9.96
CA LEU A 401 -23.72 -3.10 -8.50
C LEU A 401 -22.27 -3.17 -8.05
N LYS A 402 -21.54 -4.22 -8.46
CA LYS A 402 -20.09 -4.34 -8.22
C LYS A 402 -19.34 -3.10 -8.72
N ASN A 403 -19.64 -2.64 -9.94
CA ASN A 403 -18.94 -1.48 -10.52
C ASN A 403 -19.26 -0.19 -9.77
N SER A 404 -20.52 0.03 -9.41
CA SER A 404 -21.00 1.20 -8.69
C SER A 404 -20.45 1.27 -7.26
N LEU A 405 -20.37 0.13 -6.56
CA LEU A 405 -19.72 0.03 -5.25
C LEU A 405 -18.22 0.34 -5.34
N ARG A 406 -17.52 -0.20 -6.35
CA ARG A 406 -16.11 0.12 -6.59
C ARG A 406 -15.91 1.59 -6.90
N ALA A 407 -16.78 2.20 -7.69
CA ALA A 407 -16.75 3.63 -8.03
C ALA A 407 -17.03 4.52 -6.81
N GLY A 408 -17.85 4.05 -5.86
CA GLY A 408 -18.35 4.87 -4.74
C GLY A 408 -19.67 5.57 -5.06
N ASP A 409 -20.26 5.32 -6.24
CA ASP A 409 -21.58 5.84 -6.61
C ASP A 409 -22.69 5.18 -5.78
N LEU A 410 -22.45 3.93 -5.34
CA LEU A 410 -23.21 3.26 -4.30
C LEU A 410 -22.29 2.97 -3.10
N TRP A 411 -22.84 3.03 -1.90
CA TRP A 411 -22.13 2.66 -0.67
C TRP A 411 -23.00 1.82 0.26
N VAL A 412 -22.36 1.12 1.19
CA VAL A 412 -23.00 0.24 2.15
C VAL A 412 -22.82 0.79 3.56
N GLN A 413 -23.94 1.03 4.25
CA GLN A 413 -23.91 1.46 5.64
C GLN A 413 -23.24 0.39 6.51
N GLY A 414 -22.25 0.80 7.31
CA GLY A 414 -21.45 -0.09 8.16
C GLY A 414 -20.20 -0.66 7.50
N SER A 415 -19.99 -0.46 6.20
CA SER A 415 -18.74 -0.84 5.50
C SER A 415 -17.59 0.09 5.89
N ARG A 416 -16.34 -0.39 5.79
CA ARG A 416 -15.12 0.45 5.89
C ARG A 416 -14.64 0.91 4.53
N GLN A 417 -14.65 0.02 3.54
CA GLN A 417 -14.10 0.28 2.20
C GLN A 417 -15.11 0.87 1.21
N PHE A 418 -16.41 0.73 1.49
CA PHE A 418 -17.51 1.14 0.63
C PHE A 418 -18.45 2.10 1.36
N LYS A 419 -17.92 3.24 1.82
CA LYS A 419 -18.68 4.38 2.38
C LYS A 419 -18.86 5.49 1.34
N ASP A 420 -19.65 6.50 1.70
CA ASP A 420 -19.70 7.77 0.98
C ASP A 420 -18.28 8.34 0.82
N PHE A 421 -18.00 8.90 -0.35
CA PHE A 421 -16.69 9.47 -0.65
C PHE A 421 -16.30 10.59 0.31
N ASP A 422 -17.26 11.45 0.66
CA ASP A 422 -17.01 12.59 1.56
C ASP A 422 -16.68 12.16 3.00
N GLU A 423 -17.18 11.00 3.44
CA GLU A 423 -16.89 10.43 4.77
C GLU A 423 -15.44 9.96 4.92
N TYR A 424 -14.69 9.81 3.83
CA TYR A 424 -13.25 9.49 3.90
C TYR A 424 -12.38 10.72 4.13
N LEU A 425 -12.88 11.90 3.81
CA LEU A 425 -12.11 13.13 3.85
C LEU A 425 -12.28 13.82 5.21
N VAL A 426 -11.35 14.70 5.54
CA VAL A 426 -11.53 15.67 6.62
C VAL A 426 -12.85 16.41 6.38
N THR A 427 -13.64 16.69 7.43
CA THR A 427 -14.93 17.36 7.28
C THR A 427 -14.76 18.74 6.64
N ALA A 428 -15.77 19.21 5.92
CA ALA A 428 -15.74 20.53 5.27
C ALA A 428 -15.44 21.64 6.28
N ASP A 429 -16.05 21.59 7.47
CA ASP A 429 -15.83 22.58 8.52
C ASP A 429 -14.36 22.60 9.00
N LYS A 430 -13.79 21.43 9.28
CA LYS A 430 -12.39 21.32 9.71
C LYS A 430 -11.43 21.75 8.60
N PHE A 431 -11.73 21.41 7.34
CA PHE A 431 -10.94 21.86 6.20
C PHE A 431 -10.98 23.39 6.05
N ASN A 432 -12.16 24.00 6.16
CA ASN A 432 -12.33 25.45 6.08
C ASN A 432 -11.61 26.17 7.22
N GLN A 433 -11.65 25.62 8.44
CA GLN A 433 -10.87 26.14 9.58
C GLN A 433 -9.36 26.13 9.28
N LEU A 434 -8.81 24.98 8.86
CA LEU A 434 -7.39 24.85 8.52
C LEU A 434 -6.96 25.76 7.36
N LYS A 435 -7.86 25.96 6.38
CA LYS A 435 -7.62 26.85 5.24
C LYS A 435 -7.58 28.32 5.69
N GLN A 436 -8.50 28.73 6.56
CA GLN A 436 -8.56 30.10 7.09
C GLN A 436 -7.39 30.42 8.04
N SER A 437 -6.93 29.45 8.84
CA SER A 437 -5.74 29.61 9.69
C SER A 437 -4.41 29.49 8.94
N ASN A 438 -4.43 29.17 7.63
CA ASN A 438 -3.26 28.88 6.81
C ASN A 438 -2.40 27.74 7.38
N GLU A 439 -3.05 26.74 7.99
CA GLU A 439 -2.44 25.57 8.64
C GLU A 439 -2.64 24.28 7.82
N LEU A 440 -2.98 24.40 6.54
CA LEU A 440 -3.07 23.23 5.66
C LEU A 440 -1.68 22.57 5.56
N PRO A 441 -1.56 21.25 5.81
CA PRO A 441 -0.28 20.56 5.84
C PRO A 441 0.23 20.25 4.41
N LEU A 442 0.24 21.23 3.52
CA LEU A 442 0.65 21.10 2.13
C LEU A 442 1.81 22.05 1.87
N THR A 443 2.80 21.60 1.09
CA THR A 443 4.00 22.38 0.77
C THR A 443 3.81 23.31 -0.44
N ILE A 444 2.68 23.19 -1.14
CA ILE A 444 2.36 23.98 -2.32
C ILE A 444 1.60 25.27 -1.97
N THR A 445 1.59 26.21 -2.91
CA THR A 445 0.68 27.37 -2.85
C THR A 445 -0.77 26.91 -2.85
N THR A 446 -1.53 27.33 -1.83
CA THR A 446 -2.95 26.98 -1.65
C THR A 446 -3.89 27.89 -2.46
N ASP A 447 -3.40 29.04 -2.94
CA ASP A 447 -4.11 29.89 -3.89
C ASP A 447 -4.08 29.28 -5.31
N CYS A 448 -5.27 29.09 -5.90
CA CYS A 448 -5.42 28.41 -7.18
C CYS A 448 -4.78 29.18 -8.33
N ASP A 449 -4.98 30.49 -8.39
CA ASP A 449 -4.56 31.30 -9.53
C ASP A 449 -3.05 31.53 -9.50
N LEU A 450 -2.47 31.78 -8.33
CA LEU A 450 -1.02 31.86 -8.16
C LEU A 450 -0.34 30.54 -8.49
N TYR A 451 -0.91 29.42 -8.03
CA TYR A 451 -0.40 28.08 -8.36
C TYR A 451 -0.43 27.83 -9.87
N LEU A 452 -1.59 28.00 -10.51
CA LEU A 452 -1.76 27.75 -11.94
C LEU A 452 -0.88 28.67 -12.78
N GLN A 453 -0.77 29.95 -12.43
CA GLN A 453 0.11 30.88 -13.14
C GLN A 453 1.56 30.40 -13.09
N SER A 454 2.07 30.07 -11.90
CA SER A 454 3.44 29.57 -11.72
C SER A 454 3.70 28.31 -12.55
N ARG A 455 2.80 27.31 -12.49
CA ARG A 455 2.99 26.03 -13.19
C ARG A 455 2.86 26.17 -14.70
N LEU A 456 1.91 26.96 -15.20
CA LEU A 456 1.71 27.14 -16.64
C LEU A 456 2.85 27.94 -17.26
N SER A 457 3.36 28.99 -16.59
CA SER A 457 4.54 29.71 -17.07
C SER A 457 5.77 28.81 -17.16
N LEU A 458 6.00 27.95 -16.16
CA LEU A 458 7.08 26.96 -16.22
C LEU A 458 6.91 25.98 -17.38
N LEU A 459 5.67 25.51 -17.61
CA LEU A 459 5.34 24.59 -18.70
C LEU A 459 5.61 25.22 -20.07
N GLU A 460 5.16 26.44 -20.31
CA GLU A 460 5.40 27.17 -21.56
C GLU A 460 6.90 27.40 -21.79
N GLN A 461 7.63 27.79 -20.74
CA GLN A 461 9.08 27.97 -20.82
C GLN A 461 9.79 26.67 -21.25
N LYS A 462 9.48 25.53 -20.60
CA LYS A 462 10.11 24.25 -20.94
C LYS A 462 9.71 23.76 -22.32
N LEU A 463 8.44 23.91 -22.71
CA LEU A 463 7.97 23.56 -24.06
C LEU A 463 8.73 24.34 -25.12
N ALA A 464 8.92 25.66 -24.94
CA ALA A 464 9.67 26.49 -25.88
C ALA A 464 11.14 26.06 -25.99
N ILE A 465 11.80 25.80 -24.86
CA ILE A 465 13.20 25.34 -24.83
C ILE A 465 13.36 24.01 -25.57
N ILE A 466 12.55 23.01 -25.23
CA ILE A 466 12.64 21.67 -25.79
C ILE A 466 12.21 21.64 -27.26
N ASN A 467 11.21 22.43 -27.65
CA ASN A 467 10.82 22.57 -29.06
C ASN A 467 11.98 23.13 -29.91
N ARG A 468 12.71 24.12 -29.40
CA ARG A 468 13.90 24.66 -30.06
C ARG A 468 15.01 23.61 -30.17
N MET A 469 15.35 22.92 -29.08
CA MET A 469 16.38 21.85 -29.09
C MET A 469 16.01 20.69 -30.00
N ALA A 470 14.73 20.31 -30.04
CA ALA A 470 14.24 19.28 -30.95
C ALA A 470 14.33 19.73 -32.42
N ALA A 471 14.02 20.99 -32.71
CA ALA A 471 14.15 21.55 -34.07
C ALA A 471 15.61 21.61 -34.56
N THR A 472 16.57 21.81 -33.65
CA THR A 472 18.01 21.85 -33.97
C THR A 472 18.72 20.50 -33.81
N ASN A 473 18.01 19.43 -33.40
CA ASN A 473 18.58 18.13 -33.03
C ASN A 473 19.65 18.19 -31.91
N ASP A 474 19.55 19.17 -31.01
CA ASP A 474 20.45 19.34 -29.87
C ASP A 474 19.97 18.61 -28.60
N LEU A 475 18.95 17.76 -28.72
CA LEU A 475 18.48 16.95 -27.59
C LEU A 475 19.53 15.87 -27.25
N PRO A 476 19.99 15.78 -25.99
CA PRO A 476 21.03 14.84 -25.64
C PRO A 476 20.48 13.41 -25.65
N ASP A 477 21.12 12.51 -26.40
CA ASP A 477 20.74 11.10 -26.52
C ASP A 477 19.25 10.88 -26.87
N ALA A 478 18.62 11.84 -27.56
CA ALA A 478 17.21 11.78 -27.95
C ALA A 478 16.97 12.50 -29.27
N MET A 479 16.11 11.95 -30.12
CA MET A 479 15.70 12.55 -31.39
C MET A 479 14.20 12.41 -31.57
N ILE A 480 13.56 13.45 -32.12
CA ILE A 480 12.13 13.47 -32.45
C ILE A 480 11.99 13.58 -33.96
N ASN A 481 11.41 12.57 -34.58
CA ASN A 481 11.17 12.51 -36.03
C ASN A 481 9.70 12.15 -36.33
N GLN A 482 9.33 12.10 -37.62
CA GLN A 482 7.94 11.82 -38.04
C GLN A 482 7.42 10.46 -37.56
N SER A 483 8.32 9.52 -37.26
CA SER A 483 8.01 8.20 -36.67
C SER A 483 7.89 8.20 -35.13
N GLY A 484 8.17 9.32 -34.45
CA GLY A 484 8.07 9.45 -32.99
C GLY A 484 9.37 9.82 -32.29
N LEU A 485 9.45 9.56 -30.98
CA LEU A 485 10.63 9.81 -30.15
C LEU A 485 11.55 8.58 -30.12
N LYS A 486 12.85 8.77 -30.35
CA LYS A 486 13.90 7.76 -30.15
C LYS A 486 14.88 8.24 -29.08
N ILE A 487 15.13 7.42 -28.07
CA ILE A 487 16.15 7.66 -27.03
C ILE A 487 17.26 6.63 -27.18
N THR A 488 18.52 7.08 -27.18
CA THR A 488 19.69 6.19 -27.18
C THR A 488 19.80 5.50 -25.82
N PRO A 489 19.97 4.15 -25.77
CA PRO A 489 20.22 3.45 -24.52
C PRO A 489 21.45 4.00 -23.80
N LEU A 490 21.41 4.03 -22.47
CA LEU A 490 22.58 4.39 -21.67
C LEU A 490 23.61 3.25 -21.70
N ASP A 491 24.88 3.58 -21.94
CA ASP A 491 25.97 2.62 -21.81
C ASP A 491 26.17 2.24 -20.34
N ALA A 492 26.19 0.94 -20.06
CA ALA A 492 26.55 0.41 -18.75
C ALA A 492 28.07 0.20 -18.72
N VAL A 493 28.81 1.12 -18.10
CA VAL A 493 30.25 0.93 -17.87
C VAL A 493 30.51 1.02 -16.37
N ALA A 494 30.38 -0.12 -15.68
CA ALA A 494 31.04 -0.28 -14.40
C ALA A 494 32.54 -0.49 -14.70
N PRO A 495 33.47 0.29 -14.11
CA PRO A 495 34.89 0.07 -14.33
C PRO A 495 35.32 -1.32 -13.87
N ASP A 496 36.23 -2.00 -14.59
CA ASP A 496 36.78 -3.31 -14.16
C ASP A 496 37.46 -3.24 -12.78
N THR A 497 37.98 -2.05 -12.43
CA THR A 497 38.53 -1.75 -11.10
C THR A 497 37.48 -1.80 -10.00
N ALA A 498 36.22 -1.46 -10.29
CA ALA A 498 35.11 -1.59 -9.34
C ALA A 498 34.80 -3.06 -9.03
N GLN A 499 34.78 -3.93 -10.06
CA GLN A 499 34.58 -5.37 -9.87
C GLN A 499 35.69 -5.98 -9.01
N THR A 500 36.94 -5.57 -9.25
CA THR A 500 38.09 -6.00 -8.44
C THR A 500 37.93 -5.63 -6.97
N LEU A 501 37.42 -4.43 -6.67
CA LEU A 501 37.17 -3.99 -5.28
C LEU A 501 36.00 -4.76 -4.64
N ILE A 502 34.94 -5.05 -5.41
CA ILE A 502 33.81 -5.90 -4.96
C ILE A 502 34.33 -7.27 -4.53
N ASP A 503 35.15 -7.92 -5.36
CA ASP A 503 35.66 -9.26 -5.07
C ASP A 503 36.57 -9.25 -3.83
N GLN A 504 37.48 -8.27 -3.72
CA GLN A 504 38.39 -8.13 -2.59
C GLN A 504 37.63 -7.90 -1.27
N THR A 505 36.65 -7.01 -1.26
CA THR A 505 35.87 -6.72 -0.05
C THR A 505 34.99 -7.91 0.33
N ALA A 506 34.36 -8.57 -0.65
CA ALA A 506 33.57 -9.77 -0.42
C ALA A 506 34.40 -10.90 0.22
N MET A 507 35.63 -11.13 -0.24
CA MET A 507 36.56 -12.11 0.33
C MET A 507 36.90 -11.84 1.80
N LEU A 508 36.83 -10.60 2.27
CA LEU A 508 37.13 -10.25 3.67
C LEU A 508 35.95 -10.40 4.63
N LEU A 509 34.72 -10.36 4.13
CA LEU A 509 33.52 -10.44 4.98
C LEU A 509 33.48 -11.75 5.78
N PRO A 510 33.20 -11.73 7.09
CA PRO A 510 33.17 -12.95 7.88
C PRO A 510 31.98 -13.84 7.54
N HIS A 511 32.17 -15.16 7.59
CA HIS A 511 31.06 -16.10 7.50
C HIS A 511 30.23 -16.07 8.78
N ILE A 512 28.91 -15.96 8.63
CA ILE A 512 27.99 -15.80 9.75
C ILE A 512 26.70 -16.58 9.52
N LYS A 513 26.09 -17.08 10.60
CA LYS A 513 24.73 -17.63 10.56
C LYS A 513 23.70 -16.52 10.70
N ILE A 514 22.55 -16.65 10.03
CA ILE A 514 21.49 -15.64 10.14
C ILE A 514 21.02 -15.38 11.59
N THR A 515 21.04 -16.39 12.46
CA THR A 515 20.71 -16.24 13.88
C THR A 515 21.72 -15.35 14.62
N GLU A 516 23.01 -15.52 14.34
CA GLU A 516 24.06 -14.69 14.93
C GLU A 516 24.03 -13.26 14.37
N LEU A 517 23.75 -13.10 13.07
CA LEU A 517 23.59 -11.79 12.43
C LEU A 517 22.48 -10.98 13.09
N LEU A 518 21.31 -11.58 13.30
CA LEU A 518 20.17 -10.91 13.93
C LEU A 518 20.45 -10.53 15.39
N MET A 519 21.23 -11.34 16.11
CA MET A 519 21.67 -11.00 17.47
C MET A 519 22.62 -9.80 17.48
N GLU A 520 23.62 -9.76 16.58
CA GLU A 520 24.55 -8.63 16.49
C GLU A 520 23.83 -7.33 16.13
N VAL A 521 22.92 -7.40 15.15
CA VAL A 521 22.12 -6.24 14.76
C VAL A 521 21.21 -5.77 15.91
N ASP A 522 20.61 -6.68 16.68
CA ASP A 522 19.85 -6.31 17.88
C ASP A 522 20.75 -5.73 18.98
N GLU A 523 21.99 -6.18 19.11
CA GLU A 523 22.94 -5.59 20.08
C GLU A 523 23.30 -4.15 19.70
N TRP A 524 23.43 -3.85 18.41
CA TRP A 524 23.74 -2.49 17.94
C TRP A 524 22.55 -1.54 18.03
N THR A 525 21.34 -2.02 17.71
CA THR A 525 20.17 -1.16 17.50
C THR A 525 19.12 -1.30 18.60
N GLY A 526 19.05 -2.44 19.27
CA GLY A 526 18.01 -2.80 20.22
C GLY A 526 16.62 -2.92 19.60
N PHE A 527 16.49 -3.19 18.30
CA PHE A 527 15.21 -3.19 17.59
C PHE A 527 14.16 -4.15 18.20
N THR A 528 14.58 -5.22 18.89
CA THR A 528 13.65 -6.16 19.54
C THR A 528 12.80 -5.53 20.63
N ARG A 529 13.22 -4.39 21.22
CA ARG A 529 12.45 -3.65 22.24
C ARG A 529 11.09 -3.18 21.74
N HIS A 530 10.94 -3.01 20.42
CA HIS A 530 9.70 -2.54 19.81
C HIS A 530 8.62 -3.62 19.76
N PHE A 531 8.96 -4.90 19.91
CA PHE A 531 8.00 -6.01 19.98
C PHE A 531 7.41 -6.13 21.39
N THR A 532 6.68 -5.10 21.82
CA THR A 532 6.07 -5.02 23.15
C THR A 532 4.82 -5.87 23.25
N HIS A 533 4.50 -6.32 24.46
CA HIS A 533 3.32 -7.11 24.75
C HIS A 533 2.06 -6.25 24.56
N LEU A 534 1.08 -6.74 23.79
CA LEU A 534 -0.11 -6.01 23.35
C LEU A 534 -0.91 -5.34 24.48
N LYS A 535 -0.88 -5.89 25.70
CA LYS A 535 -1.64 -5.37 26.87
C LYS A 535 -0.82 -4.52 27.83
N THR A 536 0.45 -4.87 28.02
CA THR A 536 1.27 -4.31 29.11
C THR A 536 2.38 -3.42 28.60
N ASP A 537 2.62 -3.41 27.29
CA ASP A 537 3.75 -2.78 26.63
C ASP A 537 5.13 -3.27 27.12
N ASP A 538 5.17 -4.39 27.85
CA ASP A 538 6.43 -5.02 28.27
C ASP A 538 7.20 -5.60 27.10
N THR A 539 8.52 -5.49 27.11
CA THR A 539 9.39 -6.15 26.13
C THR A 539 9.34 -7.68 26.26
N ALA A 540 9.53 -8.40 25.15
CA ALA A 540 9.66 -9.85 25.18
C ALA A 540 10.84 -10.28 26.09
N LYS A 541 10.55 -11.11 27.10
CA LYS A 541 11.56 -11.60 28.06
C LYS A 541 12.62 -12.49 27.40
N ASP A 542 12.19 -13.30 26.43
CA ASP A 542 13.07 -14.20 25.67
C ASP A 542 13.26 -13.65 24.26
N LYS A 543 14.39 -12.95 24.06
CA LYS A 543 14.76 -12.38 22.75
C LYS A 543 15.02 -13.46 21.70
N ALA A 544 15.61 -14.59 22.09
CA ALA A 544 15.91 -15.67 21.14
C ALA A 544 14.62 -16.28 20.59
N LEU A 545 13.61 -16.48 21.46
CA LEU A 545 12.30 -16.94 21.04
C LEU A 545 11.59 -15.93 20.13
N LEU A 546 11.68 -14.63 20.44
CA LEU A 546 11.14 -13.57 19.58
C LEU A 546 11.79 -13.57 18.19
N LEU A 547 13.12 -13.57 18.14
CA LEU A 547 13.85 -13.60 16.88
C LEU A 547 13.59 -14.90 16.09
N THR A 548 13.33 -16.02 16.78
CA THR A 548 12.88 -17.28 16.14
C THR A 548 11.54 -17.10 15.45
N THR A 549 10.58 -16.46 16.10
CA THR A 549 9.26 -16.18 15.51
C THR A 549 9.39 -15.23 14.31
N ILE A 550 10.17 -14.16 14.42
CA ILE A 550 10.43 -13.22 13.32
C ILE A 550 11.09 -13.94 12.13
N LEU A 551 12.10 -14.76 12.40
CA LEU A 551 12.82 -15.51 11.38
C LEU A 551 11.90 -16.51 10.67
N ALA A 552 10.97 -17.15 11.39
CA ALA A 552 10.00 -18.08 10.81
C ALA A 552 9.06 -17.43 9.78
N ASP A 553 8.75 -16.16 9.96
CA ASP A 553 7.98 -15.36 9.01
C ASP A 553 8.85 -14.94 7.83
N ALA A 554 10.07 -14.46 8.10
CA ALA A 554 11.02 -13.98 7.09
C ALA A 554 11.47 -15.04 6.08
N ILE A 555 11.75 -16.26 6.52
CA ILE A 555 12.25 -17.34 5.63
C ILE A 555 11.14 -18.19 5.02
N ASN A 556 9.86 -17.87 5.29
CA ASN A 556 8.68 -18.62 4.85
C ASN A 556 8.53 -20.06 5.42
N LEU A 557 9.19 -20.38 6.54
CA LEU A 557 9.10 -21.72 7.15
C LEU A 557 7.76 -21.92 7.88
N GLY A 558 7.36 -20.91 8.64
CA GLY A 558 6.20 -20.94 9.54
C GLY A 558 6.45 -21.64 10.87
N LEU A 559 5.62 -21.32 11.86
CA LEU A 559 5.89 -21.65 13.28
C LEU A 559 6.00 -23.15 13.58
N THR A 560 5.20 -23.99 12.91
CA THR A 560 5.20 -25.45 13.18
C THR A 560 6.54 -26.07 12.80
N LYS A 561 7.03 -25.81 11.58
CA LYS A 561 8.32 -26.31 11.13
C LYS A 561 9.48 -25.62 11.84
N MET A 562 9.34 -24.34 12.18
CA MET A 562 10.35 -23.65 12.99
C MET A 562 10.53 -24.30 14.38
N ALA A 563 9.44 -24.75 15.03
CA ALA A 563 9.54 -25.46 16.30
C ALA A 563 10.29 -26.80 16.19
N GLU A 564 10.17 -27.49 15.06
CA GLU A 564 10.93 -28.72 14.78
C GLU A 564 12.41 -28.44 14.50
N SER A 565 12.72 -27.30 13.86
CA SER A 565 14.08 -26.89 13.48
C SER A 565 14.84 -26.08 14.55
N CYS A 566 14.20 -25.78 15.69
CA CYS A 566 14.79 -25.01 16.78
C CYS A 566 14.71 -25.80 18.10
N PRO A 567 15.78 -26.50 18.50
CA PRO A 567 15.81 -27.29 19.72
C PRO A 567 15.45 -26.47 20.97
N GLY A 568 14.52 -26.98 21.78
CA GLY A 568 14.06 -26.33 23.03
C GLY A 568 12.86 -25.38 22.86
N THR A 569 12.39 -25.19 21.63
CA THR A 569 11.22 -24.37 21.31
C THR A 569 10.01 -25.23 20.99
N THR A 570 8.79 -24.74 21.28
CA THR A 570 7.54 -25.43 20.94
C THR A 570 6.64 -24.51 20.12
N TYR A 571 5.75 -25.09 19.32
CA TYR A 571 4.75 -24.34 18.56
C TYR A 571 3.90 -23.44 19.47
N ALA A 572 3.51 -23.94 20.64
CA ALA A 572 2.71 -23.18 21.60
C ALA A 572 3.41 -21.89 22.07
N LYS A 573 4.72 -21.97 22.36
CA LYS A 573 5.52 -20.79 22.74
C LYS A 573 5.63 -19.78 21.60
N LEU A 574 5.92 -20.23 20.38
CA LEU A 574 6.04 -19.36 19.21
C LEU A 574 4.71 -18.70 18.84
N SER A 575 3.62 -19.47 18.88
CA SER A 575 2.27 -18.98 18.59
C SER A 575 1.81 -17.95 19.62
N TRP A 576 2.07 -18.19 20.91
CA TRP A 576 1.81 -17.22 21.96
C TRP A 576 2.60 -15.92 21.72
N LEU A 577 3.90 -16.03 21.42
CA LEU A 577 4.73 -14.84 21.19
C LEU A 577 4.27 -14.07 19.94
N GLN A 578 3.93 -14.75 18.85
CA GLN A 578 3.37 -14.09 17.67
C GLN A 578 2.07 -13.36 18.01
N ALA A 579 1.13 -13.99 18.72
CA ALA A 579 -0.17 -13.40 19.04
C ALA A 579 -0.07 -12.15 19.94
N TRP A 580 0.90 -12.12 20.86
CA TRP A 580 0.98 -11.06 21.88
C TRP A 580 2.05 -10.00 21.61
N HIS A 581 3.09 -10.31 20.85
CA HIS A 581 4.21 -9.39 20.59
C HIS A 581 4.37 -8.98 19.13
N ILE A 582 3.83 -9.75 18.17
CA ILE A 582 3.96 -9.45 16.73
C ILE A 582 2.69 -8.80 16.19
N ARG A 583 2.86 -7.63 15.56
CA ARG A 583 1.83 -6.89 14.84
C ARG A 583 2.48 -6.00 13.80
N ASP A 584 1.67 -5.41 12.93
CA ASP A 584 2.18 -4.53 11.88
C ASP A 584 2.92 -3.31 12.44
N GLU A 585 2.46 -2.77 13.56
CA GLU A 585 3.10 -1.62 14.21
C GLU A 585 4.45 -1.98 14.82
N THR A 586 4.62 -3.19 15.38
CA THR A 586 5.91 -3.61 15.95
C THR A 586 6.92 -3.89 14.86
N TYR A 587 6.48 -4.46 13.74
CA TYR A 587 7.34 -4.58 12.56
C TYR A 587 7.73 -3.21 11.98
N SER A 588 6.77 -2.28 11.88
CA SER A 588 7.02 -0.94 11.32
C SER A 588 7.99 -0.14 12.17
N THR A 589 7.80 -0.12 13.49
CA THR A 589 8.70 0.57 14.44
C THR A 589 10.08 -0.09 14.50
N ALA A 590 10.15 -1.43 14.54
CA ALA A 590 11.43 -2.15 14.52
C ALA A 590 12.20 -1.93 13.20
N LEU A 591 11.48 -1.90 12.07
CA LEU A 591 12.06 -1.62 10.77
C LEU A 591 12.60 -0.20 10.71
N ALA A 592 11.85 0.78 11.22
CA ALA A 592 12.29 2.16 11.32
C ALA A 592 13.59 2.29 12.10
N GLU A 593 13.75 1.56 13.20
CA GLU A 593 15.00 1.54 13.98
C GLU A 593 16.21 1.06 13.12
N LEU A 594 16.03 -0.01 12.35
CA LEU A 594 17.10 -0.52 11.47
C LEU A 594 17.41 0.45 10.32
N VAL A 595 16.38 1.06 9.74
CA VAL A 595 16.53 2.07 8.68
C VAL A 595 17.25 3.31 9.21
N ASN A 596 16.91 3.76 10.42
CA ASN A 596 17.55 4.90 11.07
C ASN A 596 19.01 4.61 11.44
N ALA A 597 19.30 3.38 11.85
CA ALA A 597 20.67 2.93 12.08
C ALA A 597 21.48 2.90 10.78
N GLN A 598 20.89 2.47 9.67
CA GLN A 598 21.51 2.51 8.34
C GLN A 598 21.77 3.96 7.90
N LEU A 599 20.79 4.84 8.07
CA LEU A 599 20.90 6.26 7.71
C LEU A 599 22.07 6.96 8.42
N LYS A 600 22.39 6.52 9.64
CA LYS A 600 23.50 7.06 10.44
C LYS A 600 24.85 6.40 10.14
N GLN A 601 24.92 5.37 9.28
CA GLN A 601 26.19 4.74 8.92
C GLN A 601 26.96 5.64 7.95
N PRO A 602 28.20 6.06 8.26
CA PRO A 602 29.00 6.89 7.36
C PRO A 602 29.23 6.24 6.00
N PHE A 603 29.40 4.91 5.97
CA PHE A 603 29.61 4.19 4.72
C PHE A 603 28.39 4.25 3.78
N ALA A 604 27.18 4.46 4.32
CA ALA A 604 25.97 4.52 3.51
C ALA A 604 25.90 5.78 2.63
N GLU A 605 26.60 6.87 3.00
CA GLU A 605 26.67 8.12 2.25
C GLU A 605 27.27 7.94 0.85
N ASN A 606 28.07 6.89 0.64
CA ASN A 606 28.63 6.56 -0.68
C ASN A 606 27.56 6.17 -1.72
N TRP A 607 26.34 5.80 -1.29
CA TRP A 607 25.26 5.39 -2.20
C TRP A 607 24.18 6.44 -2.39
N GLY A 608 24.07 7.39 -1.46
CA GLY A 608 23.04 8.42 -1.39
C GLY A 608 22.92 9.02 0.02
N ASP A 609 22.18 10.13 0.12
CA ASP A 609 21.97 10.90 1.35
C ASP A 609 20.66 10.54 2.08
N GLY A 610 19.92 9.55 1.58
CA GLY A 610 18.63 9.15 2.14
C GLY A 610 17.44 10.00 1.67
N THR A 611 17.64 10.88 0.69
CA THR A 611 16.56 11.74 0.14
C THR A 611 15.85 11.13 -1.06
N THR A 612 16.41 10.08 -1.69
CA THR A 612 15.78 9.43 -2.84
C THR A 612 15.41 7.98 -2.57
N SER A 613 14.40 7.48 -3.28
CA SER A 613 13.95 6.10 -3.11
C SER A 613 13.33 5.52 -4.39
N SER A 614 13.21 4.20 -4.44
CA SER A 614 12.44 3.51 -5.47
C SER A 614 11.44 2.52 -4.87
N SER A 615 10.44 2.11 -5.64
CA SER A 615 9.54 1.04 -5.23
C SER A 615 9.18 0.10 -6.37
N ASP A 616 9.04 -1.18 -6.03
CA ASP A 616 8.72 -2.24 -6.97
C ASP A 616 7.88 -3.35 -6.32
N GLY A 617 7.08 -4.03 -7.15
CA GLY A 617 6.20 -5.13 -6.76
C GLY A 617 6.82 -6.49 -7.09
N GLN A 618 7.26 -7.21 -6.05
CA GLN A 618 7.78 -8.57 -6.21
C GLN A 618 6.66 -9.61 -6.09
N ARG A 619 6.47 -10.45 -7.12
CA ARG A 619 5.45 -11.50 -7.10
C ARG A 619 5.96 -12.77 -6.40
N PHE A 620 5.15 -13.26 -5.47
CA PHE A 620 5.26 -14.58 -4.85
C PHE A 620 4.07 -15.45 -5.25
N ARG A 621 4.31 -16.71 -5.59
CA ARG A 621 3.26 -17.67 -5.95
C ARG A 621 2.41 -18.00 -4.73
N ALA A 622 1.10 -18.18 -4.91
CA ALA A 622 0.18 -18.58 -3.85
C ALA A 622 -0.19 -20.06 -4.04
N GLY A 623 0.30 -20.93 -3.16
CA GLY A 623 0.12 -22.38 -3.24
C GLY A 623 -0.77 -22.95 -2.14
N GLY A 624 -1.25 -24.18 -2.32
CA GLY A 624 -2.00 -24.92 -1.30
C GLY A 624 -3.26 -24.19 -0.83
N ARG A 625 -3.35 -23.87 0.47
CA ARG A 625 -4.54 -23.18 1.03
C ARG A 625 -4.67 -21.73 0.53
N ALA A 626 -3.54 -21.07 0.25
CA ALA A 626 -3.51 -19.69 -0.24
C ALA A 626 -3.95 -19.57 -1.71
N GLU A 627 -3.85 -20.64 -2.50
CA GLU A 627 -4.20 -20.67 -3.93
C GLU A 627 -5.62 -20.13 -4.17
N SER A 628 -6.57 -20.53 -3.31
CA SER A 628 -7.96 -20.08 -3.37
C SER A 628 -8.17 -18.59 -3.07
N THR A 629 -7.20 -17.96 -2.43
CA THR A 629 -7.23 -16.54 -2.06
C THR A 629 -6.35 -15.68 -2.99
N GLY A 630 -5.42 -16.29 -3.71
CA GLY A 630 -4.49 -15.62 -4.62
C GLY A 630 -5.19 -15.12 -5.89
N HIS A 631 -4.57 -14.15 -6.56
CA HIS A 631 -5.12 -13.58 -7.80
C HIS A 631 -4.20 -13.90 -8.99
N ILE A 632 -4.79 -14.02 -10.17
CA ILE A 632 -4.09 -14.28 -11.43
C ILE A 632 -3.98 -12.96 -12.18
N ASN A 633 -2.78 -12.62 -12.63
CA ASN A 633 -2.55 -11.51 -13.55
C ASN A 633 -1.75 -12.07 -14.73
N PRO A 634 -2.29 -12.00 -15.96
CA PRO A 634 -1.63 -12.50 -17.16
C PRO A 634 -0.19 -11.99 -17.35
N LYS A 635 0.13 -10.77 -16.88
CA LYS A 635 1.50 -10.21 -16.90
C LYS A 635 2.53 -11.14 -16.23
N TYR A 636 2.11 -11.89 -15.22
CA TYR A 636 2.98 -12.75 -14.41
C TYR A 636 2.69 -14.25 -14.57
N GLY A 637 1.87 -14.63 -15.56
CA GLY A 637 1.50 -16.01 -15.84
C GLY A 637 0.11 -16.41 -15.32
N ALA A 638 -0.23 -17.69 -15.48
CA ALA A 638 -1.56 -18.24 -15.20
C ALA A 638 -1.78 -18.68 -13.73
N GLU A 639 -0.74 -18.65 -12.90
CA GLU A 639 -0.81 -19.12 -11.52
C GLU A 639 -1.20 -18.00 -10.55
N PRO A 640 -2.01 -18.30 -9.52
CA PRO A 640 -2.37 -17.33 -8.50
C PRO A 640 -1.14 -16.89 -7.70
N GLY A 641 -1.10 -15.62 -7.33
CA GLY A 641 -0.01 -15.07 -6.52
C GLY A 641 -0.41 -13.88 -5.67
N ARG A 642 0.59 -13.35 -4.96
CA ARG A 642 0.57 -12.09 -4.22
C ARG A 642 1.76 -11.24 -4.64
N LEU A 643 1.66 -9.94 -4.48
CA LEU A 643 2.75 -9.00 -4.70
C LEU A 643 3.17 -8.40 -3.35
N PHE A 644 4.46 -8.41 -3.07
CA PHE A 644 5.04 -7.63 -1.98
C PHE A 644 5.59 -6.35 -2.61
N TYR A 645 4.90 -5.24 -2.35
CA TYR A 645 5.28 -3.93 -2.86
C TYR A 645 6.20 -3.26 -1.85
N THR A 646 7.47 -3.10 -2.20
CA THR A 646 8.52 -2.66 -1.26
C THR A 646 9.12 -1.34 -1.72
N HIS A 647 9.35 -0.42 -0.77
CA HIS A 647 10.10 0.82 -0.96
C HIS A 647 11.52 0.66 -0.43
N ILE A 648 12.50 1.12 -1.21
CA ILE A 648 13.92 1.07 -0.89
C ILE A 648 14.53 2.46 -1.01
N SER A 649 15.32 2.87 -0.02
CA SER A 649 16.10 4.11 -0.10
C SER A 649 17.29 3.96 -1.04
N ASP A 650 17.86 5.09 -1.48
CA ASP A 650 19.15 5.09 -2.17
C ASP A 650 20.30 4.49 -1.33
N GLN A 651 20.16 4.42 -0.01
CA GLN A 651 21.09 3.72 0.89
C GLN A 651 20.78 2.22 1.08
N TYR A 652 20.01 1.63 0.17
CA TYR A 652 19.60 0.21 0.14
C TYR A 652 18.67 -0.26 1.27
N ALA A 653 18.33 0.58 2.25
CA ALA A 653 17.42 0.21 3.33
C ALA A 653 15.98 0.07 2.82
N PRO A 654 15.33 -1.10 2.95
CA PRO A 654 13.93 -1.26 2.60
C PRO A 654 13.04 -0.74 3.74
N PHE A 655 12.42 0.42 3.59
CA PHE A 655 11.77 1.13 4.70
C PHE A 655 10.25 0.95 4.78
N SER A 656 9.61 0.38 3.74
CA SER A 656 8.18 0.07 3.74
C SER A 656 7.90 -1.14 2.86
N SER A 657 6.95 -1.99 3.28
CA SER A 657 6.46 -3.12 2.49
C SER A 657 4.96 -3.34 2.70
N LYS A 658 4.23 -3.57 1.60
CA LYS A 658 2.80 -3.90 1.64
C LYS A 658 2.49 -5.14 0.82
N LEU A 659 1.63 -5.99 1.38
CA LEU A 659 1.02 -7.10 0.66
C LEU A 659 -0.13 -6.58 -0.22
N ILE A 660 -0.05 -6.81 -1.53
CA ILE A 660 -1.09 -6.40 -2.49
C ILE A 660 -1.57 -7.59 -3.34
N ASN A 661 -2.81 -7.48 -3.82
CA ASN A 661 -3.40 -8.48 -4.70
C ASN A 661 -2.84 -8.36 -6.12
N VAL A 662 -2.51 -9.52 -6.72
CA VAL A 662 -2.05 -9.60 -8.10
C VAL A 662 -3.16 -9.11 -9.05
N GLY A 663 -2.94 -7.96 -9.71
CA GLY A 663 -3.91 -7.33 -10.62
C GLY A 663 -4.36 -5.93 -10.21
N VAL A 664 -4.07 -5.49 -8.98
CA VAL A 664 -4.13 -4.07 -8.63
C VAL A 664 -2.91 -3.38 -9.22
N ARG A 665 -3.08 -2.19 -9.80
CA ARG A 665 -1.98 -1.43 -10.41
C ARG A 665 -1.04 -0.93 -9.33
N ASP A 666 0.27 -1.19 -9.48
CA ASP A 666 1.32 -0.83 -8.51
C ASP A 666 1.28 0.66 -8.13
N SER A 667 0.95 1.52 -9.10
CA SER A 667 0.77 2.97 -8.94
C SER A 667 -0.13 3.39 -7.77
N THR A 668 -1.03 2.51 -7.37
CA THR A 668 -1.96 2.71 -6.26
C THR A 668 -1.26 2.84 -4.91
N TYR A 669 -0.17 2.10 -4.69
CA TYR A 669 0.46 1.97 -3.38
C TYR A 669 1.77 2.77 -3.24
N VAL A 670 2.19 3.47 -4.29
CA VAL A 670 3.42 4.28 -4.33
C VAL A 670 3.48 5.27 -3.16
N LEU A 671 2.42 6.08 -3.00
CA LEU A 671 2.34 7.11 -1.97
C LEU A 671 2.25 6.56 -0.55
N ASP A 672 1.69 5.36 -0.39
CA ASP A 672 1.48 4.79 0.95
C ASP A 672 2.81 4.55 1.68
N GLY A 673 3.83 4.04 0.97
CA GLY A 673 5.13 3.80 1.58
C GLY A 673 5.93 5.07 1.87
N LEU A 674 5.64 6.16 1.16
CA LEU A 674 6.28 7.47 1.35
C LEU A 674 5.65 8.29 2.49
N LEU A 675 4.36 8.07 2.78
CA LEU A 675 3.63 8.85 3.79
C LEU A 675 3.56 8.16 5.15
N TYR A 676 3.57 6.83 5.17
CA TYR A 676 3.19 6.06 6.36
C TYR A 676 4.32 5.18 6.92
N HIS A 677 5.57 5.46 6.57
CA HIS A 677 6.74 4.85 7.23
C HIS A 677 7.08 5.58 8.53
N GLU A 678 7.72 4.89 9.47
CA GLU A 678 8.05 5.45 10.80
C GLU A 678 9.54 5.82 10.95
N SER A 679 10.32 5.76 9.87
CA SER A 679 11.75 6.12 9.87
C SER A 679 12.00 7.63 9.71
N ASP A 680 13.22 8.05 10.04
CA ASP A 680 13.72 9.43 9.97
C ASP A 680 14.06 9.87 8.52
N LEU A 681 13.88 8.99 7.54
CA LEU A 681 14.11 9.28 6.13
C LEU A 681 13.23 10.43 5.66
N ARG A 682 13.81 11.36 4.91
CA ARG A 682 13.11 12.49 4.31
C ARG A 682 13.15 12.35 2.80
N ILE A 683 12.31 11.48 2.27
CA ILE A 683 12.26 11.24 0.83
C ILE A 683 11.72 12.48 0.12
N GLU A 684 12.50 13.01 -0.82
CA GLU A 684 12.16 14.13 -1.68
C GLU A 684 11.85 13.66 -3.11
N GLU A 685 12.60 12.67 -3.62
CA GLU A 685 12.44 12.12 -4.98
C GLU A 685 12.16 10.61 -4.96
N HIS A 686 11.20 10.16 -5.78
CA HIS A 686 10.79 8.76 -5.85
C HIS A 686 10.72 8.20 -7.26
N TYR A 687 11.29 7.01 -7.45
CA TYR A 687 11.36 6.29 -8.72
C TYR A 687 10.43 5.07 -8.75
N THR A 688 9.77 4.84 -9.87
CA THR A 688 8.96 3.64 -10.12
C THR A 688 9.14 3.13 -11.55
N ASP A 689 8.84 1.86 -11.79
CA ASP A 689 8.78 1.33 -13.16
C ASP A 689 7.52 1.83 -13.93
N THR A 690 7.42 1.54 -15.22
CA THR A 690 6.36 2.03 -16.12
C THR A 690 4.93 1.68 -15.64
N ALA A 691 4.76 0.56 -14.94
CA ALA A 691 3.47 0.18 -14.36
C ALA A 691 3.04 1.04 -13.14
N GLY A 692 3.98 1.80 -12.58
CA GLY A 692 3.85 2.56 -11.33
C GLY A 692 3.29 3.98 -11.44
N PHE A 693 2.99 4.51 -12.63
CA PHE A 693 2.46 5.88 -12.75
C PHE A 693 1.05 5.98 -13.36
N THR A 694 0.33 7.02 -12.94
CA THR A 694 -0.91 7.54 -13.55
C THR A 694 -0.93 9.06 -13.40
N ASP A 695 -1.76 9.76 -14.19
CA ASP A 695 -1.94 11.21 -14.05
C ASP A 695 -2.35 11.58 -12.60
N HIS A 696 -3.26 10.83 -11.96
CA HIS A 696 -3.63 11.05 -10.56
C HIS A 696 -2.46 10.91 -9.58
N VAL A 697 -1.53 10.00 -9.83
CA VAL A 697 -0.33 9.83 -8.98
C VAL A 697 0.64 10.99 -9.18
N PHE A 698 0.86 11.43 -10.43
CA PHE A 698 1.66 12.64 -10.70
C PHE A 698 1.12 13.85 -9.95
N ALA A 699 -0.20 14.05 -9.99
CA ALA A 699 -0.87 15.11 -9.27
C ALA A 699 -0.63 15.01 -7.75
N LEU A 700 -0.97 13.88 -7.14
CA LEU A 700 -0.85 13.73 -5.69
C LEU A 700 0.59 13.78 -5.19
N MET A 701 1.56 13.22 -5.93
CA MET A 701 2.98 13.33 -5.58
C MET A 701 3.39 14.79 -5.47
N HIS A 702 3.06 15.60 -6.47
CA HIS A 702 3.38 17.02 -6.48
C HIS A 702 2.66 17.77 -5.35
N MET A 703 1.36 17.55 -5.16
CA MET A 703 0.56 18.18 -4.10
C MET A 703 1.10 17.87 -2.69
N LEU A 704 1.70 16.71 -2.49
CA LEU A 704 2.25 16.24 -1.21
C LEU A 704 3.73 16.59 -1.01
N GLY A 705 4.37 17.21 -2.00
CA GLY A 705 5.75 17.71 -1.95
C GLY A 705 6.81 16.77 -2.50
N PHE A 706 6.45 15.70 -3.20
CA PHE A 706 7.40 14.73 -3.77
C PHE A 706 7.70 15.01 -5.23
N ARG A 707 8.98 14.91 -5.61
CA ARG A 707 9.41 14.82 -7.00
C ARG A 707 9.22 13.39 -7.49
N PHE A 708 8.34 13.21 -8.47
CA PHE A 708 8.05 11.89 -9.01
C PHE A 708 8.77 11.65 -10.33
N ALA A 709 9.59 10.60 -10.39
CA ALA A 709 10.44 10.31 -11.53
C ALA A 709 10.30 8.84 -11.99
N PRO A 710 9.18 8.47 -12.64
CA PRO A 710 8.96 7.12 -13.15
C PRO A 710 9.80 6.84 -14.41
N ARG A 711 10.29 5.60 -14.56
CA ARG A 711 10.88 5.12 -15.83
C ARG A 711 9.78 4.76 -16.81
N ILE A 712 9.63 5.55 -17.87
CA ILE A 712 8.62 5.34 -18.92
C ILE A 712 9.28 4.61 -20.10
N ARG A 713 9.00 3.31 -20.28
CA ARG A 713 9.58 2.48 -21.35
C ARG A 713 9.13 2.91 -22.75
N ASP A 714 7.83 3.15 -22.93
CA ASP A 714 7.22 3.51 -24.22
C ASP A 714 6.92 5.02 -24.28
N LEU A 715 7.96 5.84 -24.06
CA LEU A 715 7.80 7.29 -23.99
C LEU A 715 7.27 7.89 -25.31
N GLY A 716 7.55 7.26 -26.46
CA GLY A 716 7.02 7.67 -27.77
C GLY A 716 5.50 7.59 -27.89
N ASP A 717 4.85 6.72 -27.11
CA ASP A 717 3.39 6.60 -27.07
C ASP A 717 2.75 7.55 -26.06
N THR A 718 3.56 8.18 -25.20
CA THR A 718 3.08 9.08 -24.15
C THR A 718 2.86 10.47 -24.73
N LYS A 719 1.67 11.03 -24.51
CA LYS A 719 1.28 12.33 -25.06
C LYS A 719 1.55 13.50 -24.10
N LEU A 720 2.07 14.59 -24.65
CA LEU A 720 2.24 15.90 -24.01
C LEU A 720 0.93 16.70 -24.07
N TYR A 721 0.67 17.51 -23.04
CA TYR A 721 -0.51 18.38 -22.98
C TYR A 721 -0.07 19.82 -22.82
N ILE A 722 -0.63 20.70 -23.65
CA ILE A 722 -0.24 22.11 -23.70
C ILE A 722 -1.36 23.01 -23.17
N PRO A 723 -1.02 24.21 -22.66
CA PRO A 723 -2.02 25.25 -22.42
C PRO A 723 -2.76 25.61 -23.72
N LYS A 724 -3.98 26.15 -23.60
CA LYS A 724 -4.68 26.68 -24.77
C LYS A 724 -4.04 28.03 -25.14
N SER A 725 -3.16 28.03 -26.13
CA SER A 725 -2.47 29.22 -26.64
C SER A 725 -2.28 29.15 -28.16
N ASP A 726 -1.92 30.28 -28.77
CA ASP A 726 -1.64 30.39 -30.22
C ASP A 726 -0.20 29.99 -30.59
N ILE A 727 0.59 29.50 -29.62
CA ILE A 727 1.99 29.13 -29.83
C ILE A 727 2.06 27.74 -30.49
N ASP A 728 2.67 27.66 -31.67
CA ASP A 728 2.88 26.39 -32.37
C ASP A 728 4.22 25.73 -32.00
N TYR A 729 4.15 24.51 -31.43
CA TYR A 729 5.31 23.69 -31.10
C TYR A 729 5.55 22.64 -32.20
N ALA A 730 5.92 23.12 -33.39
CA ALA A 730 6.01 22.30 -34.60
C ALA A 730 6.91 21.05 -34.46
N ALA A 731 8.04 21.15 -33.75
CA ALA A 731 8.96 20.01 -33.55
C ALA A 731 8.43 18.97 -32.55
N LEU A 732 7.53 19.37 -31.64
CA LEU A 732 6.91 18.48 -30.64
C LEU A 732 5.54 17.93 -31.08
N LYS A 733 5.03 18.37 -32.24
CA LYS A 733 3.71 18.00 -32.78
C LYS A 733 3.40 16.49 -32.74
N PRO A 734 4.31 15.56 -33.06
CA PRO A 734 4.04 14.12 -32.98
C PRO A 734 3.69 13.63 -31.56
N MET A 735 4.19 14.31 -30.53
CA MET A 735 4.00 13.97 -29.13
C MET A 735 2.83 14.70 -28.46
N ILE A 736 2.29 15.77 -29.06
CA ILE A 736 1.16 16.52 -28.47
C ILE A 736 -0.14 15.71 -28.59
N GLY A 737 -0.85 15.51 -27.48
CA GLY A 737 -2.13 14.79 -27.41
C GLY A 737 -3.36 15.66 -27.22
N GLY A 738 -3.21 16.93 -26.86
CA GLY A 738 -4.33 17.85 -26.66
C GLY A 738 -4.01 19.02 -25.74
N THR A 739 -5.06 19.78 -25.40
CA THR A 739 -4.99 20.94 -24.53
C THR A 739 -5.50 20.64 -23.11
N LEU A 740 -4.99 21.39 -22.14
CA LEU A 740 -5.37 21.29 -20.72
C LEU A 740 -6.71 21.98 -20.44
N ASN A 741 -7.58 21.36 -19.63
CA ASN A 741 -8.81 21.99 -19.16
C ASN A 741 -8.62 22.69 -17.80
N ILE A 742 -8.15 23.92 -17.83
CA ILE A 742 -7.85 24.73 -16.63
C ILE A 742 -9.11 25.08 -15.84
N LYS A 743 -10.25 25.28 -16.52
CA LYS A 743 -11.54 25.56 -15.86
C LYS A 743 -11.95 24.43 -14.92
N GLN A 744 -11.69 23.18 -15.31
CA GLN A 744 -11.98 22.02 -14.48
C GLN A 744 -11.15 22.01 -13.19
N ILE A 745 -9.86 22.38 -13.28
CA ILE A 745 -8.98 22.47 -12.11
C ILE A 745 -9.48 23.56 -11.15
N ARG A 746 -9.82 24.75 -11.68
CA ARG A 746 -10.34 25.86 -10.87
C ARG A 746 -11.63 25.52 -10.14
N THR A 747 -12.55 24.80 -10.82
CA THR A 747 -13.85 24.44 -10.25
C THR A 747 -13.74 23.49 -9.04
N HIS A 748 -12.73 22.61 -9.03
CA HIS A 748 -12.54 21.59 -8.01
C HIS A 748 -11.27 21.77 -7.18
N TRP A 749 -10.70 22.99 -7.15
CA TRP A 749 -9.42 23.24 -6.48
C TRP A 749 -9.48 22.92 -4.98
N ASP A 750 -10.54 23.35 -4.30
CA ASP A 750 -10.73 23.09 -2.87
C ASP A 750 -10.92 21.60 -2.59
N ASP A 751 -11.59 20.86 -3.49
CA ASP A 751 -11.73 19.40 -3.39
C ASP A 751 -10.37 18.69 -3.51
N ILE A 752 -9.50 19.16 -4.41
CA ILE A 752 -8.12 18.66 -4.58
C ILE A 752 -7.30 18.93 -3.31
N LEU A 753 -7.36 20.15 -2.77
CA LEU A 753 -6.66 20.52 -1.54
C LEU A 753 -7.16 19.69 -0.35
N ARG A 754 -8.48 19.55 -0.20
CA ARG A 754 -9.10 18.75 0.86
C ARG A 754 -8.70 17.28 0.76
N LEU A 755 -8.65 16.71 -0.44
CA LEU A 755 -8.15 15.36 -0.69
C LEU A 755 -6.68 15.21 -0.28
N ALA A 756 -5.81 16.10 -0.75
CA ALA A 756 -4.37 16.05 -0.46
C ALA A 756 -4.10 16.22 1.05
N ALA A 757 -4.78 17.17 1.71
CA ALA A 757 -4.67 17.38 3.15
C ALA A 757 -5.16 16.17 3.95
N SER A 758 -6.27 15.56 3.55
CA SER A 758 -6.81 14.35 4.20
C SER A 758 -5.83 13.17 4.12
N ILE A 759 -5.16 13.02 2.97
CA ILE A 759 -4.10 12.02 2.76
C ILE A 759 -2.88 12.34 3.61
N LYS A 760 -2.38 13.58 3.59
CA LYS A 760 -1.19 13.97 4.37
C LYS A 760 -1.39 13.80 5.88
N GLN A 761 -2.58 14.12 6.39
CA GLN A 761 -2.93 13.94 7.81
C GLN A 761 -3.16 12.47 8.18
N GLY A 762 -3.22 11.54 7.22
CA GLY A 762 -3.52 10.13 7.47
C GLY A 762 -4.99 9.85 7.82
N THR A 763 -5.91 10.77 7.51
CA THR A 763 -7.37 10.53 7.67
C THR A 763 -7.82 9.40 6.73
N VAL A 764 -7.21 9.32 5.54
CA VAL A 764 -7.43 8.25 4.57
C VAL A 764 -6.13 7.87 3.87
N THR A 765 -5.96 6.60 3.51
CA THR A 765 -4.78 6.17 2.75
C THR A 765 -4.84 6.61 1.29
N ALA A 766 -3.68 6.93 0.71
CA ALA A 766 -3.59 7.32 -0.70
C ALA A 766 -4.06 6.18 -1.61
N SER A 767 -3.71 4.93 -1.27
CA SER A 767 -4.13 3.73 -1.99
C SER A 767 -5.63 3.49 -2.00
N LEU A 768 -6.36 3.87 -0.95
CA LEU A 768 -7.82 3.75 -0.95
C LEU A 768 -8.43 4.78 -1.91
N MET A 769 -7.96 6.03 -1.85
CA MET A 769 -8.46 7.11 -2.69
C MET A 769 -8.11 6.90 -4.16
N LEU A 770 -6.88 6.49 -4.49
CA LEU A 770 -6.47 6.18 -5.86
C LEU A 770 -7.27 5.03 -6.47
N ARG A 771 -7.65 4.00 -5.69
CA ARG A 771 -8.55 2.93 -6.17
C ARG A 771 -9.92 3.46 -6.53
N LYS A 772 -10.50 4.32 -5.68
CA LYS A 772 -11.81 4.93 -5.92
C LYS A 772 -11.76 5.88 -7.12
N LEU A 773 -10.78 6.79 -7.16
CA LEU A 773 -10.55 7.70 -8.29
C LEU A 773 -10.32 6.98 -9.62
N GLY A 774 -9.66 5.81 -9.59
CA GLY A 774 -9.48 4.97 -10.76
C GLY A 774 -10.73 4.20 -11.21
N SER A 775 -11.71 3.97 -10.34
CA SER A 775 -12.96 3.25 -10.63
C SER A 775 -14.14 4.16 -10.94
N TYR A 776 -14.08 5.46 -10.63
CA TYR A 776 -15.14 6.41 -10.98
C TYR A 776 -15.39 6.41 -12.51
N PRO A 777 -16.66 6.48 -12.94
CA PRO A 777 -16.96 6.79 -14.33
C PRO A 777 -16.28 8.12 -14.70
N ARG A 778 -16.04 8.34 -16.00
CA ARG A 778 -15.43 9.56 -16.60
C ARG A 778 -16.18 10.88 -16.28
N GLN A 779 -17.11 10.87 -15.33
CA GLN A 779 -18.04 11.93 -14.97
C GLN A 779 -17.77 12.53 -13.57
N ASN A 780 -16.87 11.97 -12.75
CA ASN A 780 -16.51 12.60 -11.46
C ASN A 780 -15.62 13.84 -11.68
N GLY A 781 -16.10 15.01 -11.25
CA GLY A 781 -15.43 16.29 -11.43
C GLY A 781 -14.06 16.40 -10.76
N LEU A 782 -13.90 15.85 -9.55
CA LEU A 782 -12.64 15.81 -8.82
C LEU A 782 -11.61 14.90 -9.50
N ALA A 783 -12.02 13.70 -9.94
CA ALA A 783 -11.13 12.78 -10.64
C ALA A 783 -10.63 13.39 -11.95
N LEU A 784 -11.51 14.04 -12.71
CA LEU A 784 -11.14 14.75 -13.93
C LEU A 784 -10.17 15.91 -13.63
N ALA A 785 -10.47 16.74 -12.62
CA ALA A 785 -9.62 17.86 -12.24
C ALA A 785 -8.21 17.40 -11.81
N LEU A 786 -8.13 16.35 -10.98
CA LEU A 786 -6.87 15.77 -10.53
C LEU A 786 -6.09 15.16 -11.71
N ARG A 787 -6.77 14.56 -12.68
CA ARG A 787 -6.14 14.08 -13.92
C ARG A 787 -5.56 15.22 -14.76
N GLU A 788 -6.27 16.33 -14.93
CA GLU A 788 -5.75 17.49 -15.68
C GLU A 788 -4.53 18.12 -14.98
N LEU A 789 -4.55 18.23 -13.65
CA LEU A 789 -3.39 18.66 -12.87
C LEU A 789 -2.21 17.68 -13.05
N GLY A 790 -2.50 16.38 -13.02
CA GLY A 790 -1.52 15.33 -13.27
C GLY A 790 -0.88 15.39 -14.66
N ARG A 791 -1.63 15.84 -15.68
CA ARG A 791 -1.10 16.05 -17.03
C ARG A 791 -0.10 17.20 -17.10
N ILE A 792 -0.28 18.25 -16.32
CA ILE A 792 0.69 19.36 -16.20
C ILE A 792 2.01 18.79 -15.69
N GLU A 793 1.96 18.13 -14.53
CA GLU A 793 3.13 17.57 -13.85
C GLU A 793 3.84 16.50 -14.68
N ARG A 794 3.08 15.61 -15.33
CA ARG A 794 3.65 14.61 -16.24
C ARG A 794 4.32 15.26 -17.44
N THR A 795 3.71 16.27 -18.05
CA THR A 795 4.29 16.95 -19.23
C THR A 795 5.60 17.63 -18.83
N LEU A 796 5.64 18.33 -17.70
CA LEU A 796 6.86 18.93 -17.15
C LEU A 796 7.96 17.89 -16.92
N PHE A 797 7.62 16.75 -16.31
CA PHE A 797 8.56 15.65 -16.09
C PHE A 797 9.13 15.09 -17.42
N ILE A 798 8.29 14.88 -18.43
CA ILE A 798 8.75 14.35 -19.73
C ILE A 798 9.71 15.33 -20.40
N LEU A 799 9.43 16.63 -20.33
CA LEU A 799 10.33 17.65 -20.88
C LEU A 799 11.70 17.63 -20.17
N ASP A 800 11.71 17.47 -18.84
CA ASP A 800 12.96 17.29 -18.08
C ASP A 800 13.70 16.01 -18.43
N TRP A 801 12.96 14.92 -18.62
CA TRP A 801 13.50 13.63 -19.02
C TRP A 801 14.19 13.67 -20.39
N LEU A 802 13.64 14.41 -21.35
CA LEU A 802 14.24 14.61 -22.67
C LEU A 802 15.53 15.42 -22.60
N GLN A 803 15.61 16.37 -21.66
CA GLN A 803 16.76 17.27 -21.53
C GLN A 803 17.91 16.69 -20.70
N SER A 804 17.61 15.84 -19.71
CA SER A 804 18.58 15.45 -18.69
C SER A 804 19.01 13.98 -18.80
N VAL A 805 20.24 13.74 -19.27
CA VAL A 805 20.89 12.41 -19.21
C VAL A 805 21.10 11.98 -17.76
N GLU A 806 21.45 12.91 -16.87
CA GLU A 806 21.66 12.64 -15.45
C GLU A 806 20.40 12.15 -14.76
N LEU A 807 19.23 12.76 -15.02
CA LEU A 807 17.95 12.30 -14.49
C LEU A 807 17.69 10.83 -14.91
N ARG A 808 17.93 10.51 -16.18
CA ARG A 808 17.77 9.14 -16.71
C ARG A 808 18.70 8.15 -16.01
N ARG A 809 19.97 8.53 -15.81
CA ARG A 809 20.96 7.69 -15.09
C ARG A 809 20.57 7.48 -13.62
N ARG A 810 20.17 8.53 -12.91
CA ARG A 810 19.76 8.45 -11.49
C ARG A 810 18.54 7.54 -11.32
N VAL A 811 17.52 7.68 -12.18
CA VAL A 811 16.33 6.82 -12.17
C VAL A 811 16.68 5.36 -12.46
N GLN A 812 17.55 5.11 -13.45
CA GLN A 812 18.01 3.75 -13.76
C GLN A 812 18.77 3.12 -12.59
N ALA A 813 19.68 3.87 -11.97
CA ALA A 813 20.44 3.41 -10.80
C ALA A 813 19.51 3.09 -9.61
N GLY A 814 18.55 3.98 -9.32
CA GLY A 814 17.58 3.77 -8.24
C GLY A 814 16.69 2.54 -8.45
N LEU A 815 16.27 2.25 -9.69
CA LEU A 815 15.50 1.05 -10.00
C LEU A 815 16.34 -0.23 -9.96
N ASN A 816 17.59 -0.18 -10.43
CA ASN A 816 18.52 -1.32 -10.34
C ASN A 816 18.74 -1.76 -8.88
N LYS A 817 18.78 -0.81 -7.92
CA LYS A 817 18.87 -1.13 -6.47
C LYS A 817 17.65 -1.96 -6.00
N GLY A 818 16.45 -1.61 -6.44
CA GLY A 818 15.22 -2.35 -6.16
C GLY A 818 15.23 -3.78 -6.73
N GLU A 819 15.67 -3.93 -7.98
CA GLU A 819 15.81 -5.25 -8.63
C GLU A 819 16.85 -6.13 -7.93
N ALA A 820 18.00 -5.56 -7.54
CA ALA A 820 19.03 -6.28 -6.79
C ALA A 820 18.52 -6.72 -5.41
N ARG A 821 17.78 -5.86 -4.69
CA ARG A 821 17.17 -6.22 -3.41
C ARG A 821 16.16 -7.35 -3.58
N ASN A 822 15.40 -7.38 -4.67
CA ASN A 822 14.47 -8.48 -4.95
C ASN A 822 15.19 -9.84 -5.08
N ALA A 823 16.45 -9.86 -5.53
CA ALA A 823 17.26 -11.08 -5.54
C ALA A 823 17.60 -11.57 -4.12
N LEU A 824 18.08 -10.67 -3.24
CA LEU A 824 18.32 -10.97 -1.83
C LEU A 824 17.03 -11.45 -1.13
N ALA A 825 15.92 -10.75 -1.36
CA ALA A 825 14.62 -11.12 -0.77
C ALA A 825 14.18 -12.54 -1.18
N ARG A 826 14.43 -12.98 -2.42
CA ARG A 826 14.18 -14.37 -2.85
C ARG A 826 15.10 -15.36 -2.15
N ALA A 827 16.38 -15.01 -1.98
CA ALA A 827 17.33 -15.87 -1.30
C ALA A 827 16.94 -16.09 0.17
N VAL A 828 16.40 -15.06 0.84
CA VAL A 828 15.89 -15.16 2.22
C VAL A 828 14.54 -15.91 2.27
N PHE A 829 13.63 -15.66 1.31
CA PHE A 829 12.29 -16.25 1.27
C PHE A 829 12.24 -17.60 0.52
N PHE A 830 13.05 -18.58 0.94
CA PHE A 830 13.28 -19.80 0.15
C PHE A 830 12.41 -21.02 0.53
N TYR A 831 11.89 -21.11 1.76
CA TYR A 831 11.06 -22.27 2.13
C TYR A 831 9.73 -22.28 1.37
N ARG A 832 9.14 -23.49 1.27
CA ARG A 832 7.91 -23.75 0.48
C ARG A 832 8.08 -23.37 -0.99
N LEU A 833 9.30 -23.46 -1.53
CA LEU A 833 9.65 -23.02 -2.90
C LEU A 833 9.35 -21.53 -3.15
N GLY A 834 9.38 -20.70 -2.09
CA GLY A 834 8.97 -19.30 -2.16
C GLY A 834 7.47 -19.09 -2.32
N GLU A 835 6.65 -20.14 -2.18
CA GLU A 835 5.19 -20.04 -2.26
C GLU A 835 4.60 -19.60 -0.91
N ILE A 836 3.68 -18.65 -0.96
CA ILE A 836 2.82 -18.30 0.17
C ILE A 836 1.74 -19.36 0.26
N ARG A 837 1.61 -20.01 1.42
CA ARG A 837 0.63 -21.09 1.67
C ARG A 837 -0.39 -20.78 2.76
N ASP A 838 -0.25 -19.65 3.43
CA ASP A 838 -1.09 -19.25 4.56
C ASP A 838 -2.47 -18.80 4.11
N ARG A 839 -3.49 -19.12 4.91
CA ARG A 839 -4.88 -18.86 4.55
C ARG A 839 -5.32 -17.43 4.84
N SER A 840 -4.88 -16.84 5.94
CA SER A 840 -5.30 -15.48 6.34
C SER A 840 -4.38 -14.43 5.74
N PHE A 841 -4.97 -13.30 5.32
CA PHE A 841 -4.22 -12.15 4.80
C PHE A 841 -3.24 -11.57 5.83
N GLU A 842 -3.62 -11.58 7.11
CA GLU A 842 -2.78 -11.17 8.24
C GLU A 842 -1.45 -11.96 8.28
N GLN A 843 -1.52 -13.30 8.22
CA GLN A 843 -0.31 -14.14 8.25
C GLN A 843 0.56 -13.92 7.00
N GLN A 844 -0.05 -13.70 5.85
CA GLN A 844 0.68 -13.33 4.63
C GLN A 844 1.38 -11.97 4.80
N ARG A 845 0.75 -11.01 5.50
CA ARG A 845 1.32 -9.69 5.80
C ARG A 845 2.49 -9.77 6.80
N TYR A 846 2.40 -10.62 7.82
CA TYR A 846 3.53 -10.86 8.74
C TYR A 846 4.73 -11.47 8.02
N ARG A 847 4.52 -12.37 7.05
CA ARG A 847 5.61 -12.84 6.18
C ARG A 847 6.29 -11.73 5.39
N ALA A 848 5.51 -10.85 4.76
CA ALA A 848 6.05 -9.71 4.03
C ALA A 848 6.85 -8.78 4.95
N SER A 849 6.34 -8.51 6.15
CA SER A 849 6.96 -7.64 7.14
C SER A 849 8.24 -8.23 7.74
N GLY A 850 8.20 -9.52 8.11
CA GLY A 850 9.37 -10.26 8.60
C GLY A 850 10.47 -10.36 7.55
N LEU A 851 10.13 -10.65 6.29
CA LEU A 851 11.09 -10.65 5.18
C LEU A 851 11.74 -9.28 5.02
N ASN A 852 10.95 -8.21 5.11
CA ASN A 852 11.47 -6.85 4.99
C ASN A 852 12.44 -6.49 6.13
N LEU A 853 12.07 -6.81 7.37
CA LEU A 853 12.90 -6.58 8.56
C LEU A 853 14.24 -7.33 8.49
N VAL A 854 14.22 -8.62 8.15
CA VAL A 854 15.45 -9.42 8.05
C VAL A 854 16.32 -8.95 6.88
N THR A 855 15.71 -8.53 5.77
CA THR A 855 16.46 -7.93 4.66
C THR A 855 17.16 -6.63 5.09
N ALA A 856 16.48 -5.77 5.86
CA ALA A 856 17.07 -4.55 6.42
C ALA A 856 18.21 -4.86 7.40
N ALA A 857 18.07 -5.89 8.24
CA ALA A 857 19.13 -6.33 9.14
C ALA A 857 20.38 -6.82 8.39
N ILE A 858 20.20 -7.58 7.29
CA ILE A 858 21.30 -8.01 6.42
C ILE A 858 22.01 -6.80 5.79
N VAL A 859 21.24 -5.84 5.27
CA VAL A 859 21.79 -4.60 4.67
C VAL A 859 22.63 -3.83 5.69
N LEU A 860 22.11 -3.63 6.91
CA LEU A 860 22.82 -2.92 7.97
C LEU A 860 24.11 -3.63 8.37
N TRP A 861 24.04 -4.95 8.60
CA TRP A 861 25.21 -5.75 8.94
C TRP A 861 26.27 -5.70 7.84
N ASN A 862 25.88 -5.87 6.58
CA ASN A 862 26.81 -5.80 5.46
C ASN A 862 27.44 -4.41 5.33
N THR A 863 26.66 -3.33 5.52
CA THR A 863 27.18 -1.95 5.46
C THR A 863 28.30 -1.73 6.48
N VAL A 864 28.09 -2.15 7.73
CA VAL A 864 29.09 -2.07 8.80
C VAL A 864 30.35 -2.86 8.47
N TYR A 865 30.22 -4.08 7.92
CA TYR A 865 31.40 -4.89 7.60
C TYR A 865 32.08 -4.51 6.29
N LEU A 866 31.39 -3.90 5.33
CA LEU A 866 31.99 -3.32 4.12
C LEU A 866 32.89 -2.12 4.49
N GLU A 867 32.46 -1.27 5.41
CA GLU A 867 33.30 -0.19 5.95
C GLU A 867 34.56 -0.76 6.61
N ARG A 868 34.42 -1.82 7.41
CA ARG A 868 35.57 -2.47 8.05
C ARG A 868 36.51 -3.11 7.04
N ALA A 869 35.96 -3.77 6.02
CA ALA A 869 36.74 -4.41 4.96
C ALA A 869 37.53 -3.38 4.14
N THR A 870 36.91 -2.27 3.77
CA THR A 870 37.56 -1.17 3.04
C THR A 870 38.65 -0.50 3.87
N ASN A 871 38.39 -0.24 5.16
CA ASN A 871 39.39 0.29 6.09
C ASN A 871 40.57 -0.68 6.30
N ALA A 872 40.30 -1.99 6.33
CA ALA A 872 41.36 -2.99 6.41
C ALA A 872 42.22 -3.02 5.14
N LEU A 873 41.63 -2.91 3.95
CA LEU A 873 42.38 -2.82 2.68
C LEU A 873 43.30 -1.58 2.67
N ARG A 874 42.78 -0.42 3.09
CA ARG A 874 43.57 0.81 3.24
C ARG A 874 44.73 0.62 4.23
N GLY A 875 44.46 0.01 5.39
CA GLY A 875 45.47 -0.27 6.42
C GLY A 875 46.58 -1.23 5.99
N HIS A 876 46.34 -2.08 4.98
CA HIS A 876 47.35 -2.97 4.39
C HIS A 876 48.08 -2.35 3.19
N GLY A 877 47.97 -1.04 2.98
CA GLY A 877 48.69 -0.30 1.93
C GLY A 877 48.07 -0.40 0.54
N ARG A 878 46.82 -0.90 0.40
CA ARG A 878 46.11 -0.84 -0.88
C ARG A 878 45.44 0.52 -1.05
N THR A 879 45.65 1.16 -2.19
CA THR A 879 44.92 2.38 -2.58
C THR A 879 43.50 2.01 -2.96
N VAL A 880 42.54 2.35 -2.09
CA VAL A 880 41.11 2.25 -2.39
C VAL A 880 40.65 3.62 -2.88
N ASP A 881 40.20 3.69 -4.13
CA ASP A 881 39.61 4.89 -4.70
C ASP A 881 38.18 5.05 -4.16
N ASP A 882 37.93 6.19 -3.50
CA ASP A 882 36.65 6.49 -2.86
C ASP A 882 35.49 6.57 -3.87
N THR A 883 35.79 6.93 -5.13
CA THR A 883 34.79 6.96 -6.20
C THR A 883 34.24 5.58 -6.55
N LEU A 884 34.96 4.51 -6.17
CA LEU A 884 34.55 3.12 -6.41
C LEU A 884 33.66 2.57 -5.28
N LEU A 885 33.59 3.22 -4.12
CA LEU A 885 32.82 2.73 -2.96
C LEU A 885 31.31 2.67 -3.26
N GLN A 886 30.81 3.54 -4.15
CA GLN A 886 29.41 3.53 -4.59
C GLN A 886 28.97 2.21 -5.27
N TYR A 887 29.92 1.41 -5.77
CA TYR A 887 29.65 0.12 -6.42
C TYR A 887 29.60 -1.06 -5.42
N LEU A 888 30.03 -0.87 -4.17
CA LEU A 888 30.01 -1.89 -3.13
C LEU A 888 28.59 -2.08 -2.59
N SER A 889 27.83 -3.01 -3.16
CA SER A 889 26.45 -3.26 -2.75
C SER A 889 26.38 -3.97 -1.38
N PRO A 890 25.57 -3.49 -0.41
CA PRO A 890 25.34 -4.17 0.86
C PRO A 890 24.39 -5.36 0.74
N LEU A 891 24.03 -5.77 -0.48
CA LEU A 891 23.05 -6.83 -0.72
C LEU A 891 23.66 -8.22 -0.84
N GLY A 892 24.99 -8.40 -0.76
CA GLY A 892 25.62 -9.74 -0.85
C GLY A 892 25.20 -10.69 0.29
N TRP A 893 25.00 -11.97 0.01
CA TRP A 893 24.56 -12.97 1.00
C TRP A 893 25.34 -14.28 1.00
N GLU A 894 26.34 -14.47 0.15
CA GLU A 894 27.08 -15.74 0.05
C GLU A 894 27.84 -16.09 1.33
N HIS A 895 28.27 -15.09 2.10
CA HIS A 895 28.91 -15.26 3.41
C HIS A 895 27.91 -15.56 4.53
N ILE A 896 26.60 -15.46 4.28
CA ILE A 896 25.53 -15.63 5.27
C ILE A 896 24.88 -17.02 5.11
N ASN A 897 24.98 -17.84 6.15
CA ASN A 897 24.28 -19.12 6.18
C ASN A 897 22.81 -18.94 6.60
N LEU A 898 21.91 -19.12 5.63
CA LEU A 898 20.45 -19.01 5.78
C LEU A 898 19.75 -20.34 6.16
N THR A 899 20.46 -21.48 6.10
CA THR A 899 19.89 -22.83 6.26
C THR A 899 20.54 -23.60 7.43
N GLY A 900 19.93 -24.74 7.80
CA GLY A 900 20.38 -25.61 8.89
C GLY A 900 19.65 -25.37 10.21
N ASP A 901 20.22 -25.85 11.33
CA ASP A 901 19.62 -25.69 12.66
C ASP A 901 19.67 -24.23 13.14
N TYR A 902 18.51 -23.70 13.55
CA TYR A 902 18.37 -22.32 14.02
C TYR A 902 18.69 -22.21 15.51
N LEU A 903 19.99 -22.17 15.81
CA LEU A 903 20.54 -22.06 17.15
C LEU A 903 20.96 -20.62 17.45
N TRP A 904 20.57 -20.12 18.63
CA TRP A 904 20.86 -18.75 19.12
C TRP A 904 22.08 -18.69 20.05
N ARG A 905 22.95 -19.70 20.02
CA ARG A 905 24.20 -19.71 20.77
C ARG A 905 25.33 -19.24 19.87
N SER A 906 25.92 -18.08 20.15
CA SER A 906 27.10 -17.60 19.43
C SER A 906 28.31 -18.47 19.77
N LYS A 907 29.00 -19.02 18.76
CA LYS A 907 30.30 -19.69 18.96
C LYS A 907 31.45 -18.70 19.20
N ALA A 908 31.29 -17.44 18.80
CA ALA A 908 32.26 -16.38 19.01
C ALA A 908 31.81 -15.52 20.19
N LYS A 909 32.57 -15.50 21.29
CA LYS A 909 32.40 -14.48 22.36
C LYS A 909 32.90 -13.13 21.81
N ILE A 910 32.08 -12.48 21.00
CA ILE A 910 32.26 -11.08 20.64
C ILE A 910 31.87 -10.29 21.90
N GLY A 911 32.82 -9.62 22.53
CA GLY A 911 32.51 -8.75 23.67
C GLY A 911 31.70 -7.53 23.21
N GLY A 912 30.90 -6.94 24.10
CA GLY A 912 30.08 -5.77 23.75
C GLY A 912 30.91 -4.67 23.08
N GLY A 913 30.45 -4.21 21.92
CA GLY A 913 31.15 -3.21 21.09
C GLY A 913 32.32 -3.72 20.25
N LYS A 914 32.59 -5.04 20.22
CA LYS A 914 33.58 -5.65 19.33
C LYS A 914 32.91 -6.21 18.08
N PHE A 915 33.71 -6.42 17.04
CA PHE A 915 33.25 -6.97 15.75
C PHE A 915 33.93 -8.30 15.48
N ARG A 916 33.38 -9.10 14.56
CA ARG A 916 34.04 -10.32 14.07
C ARG A 916 35.36 -9.97 13.39
N PRO A 917 36.37 -10.84 13.50
CA PRO A 917 37.57 -10.72 12.69
C PRO A 917 37.20 -10.85 11.21
N LEU A 918 37.81 -10.01 10.37
CA LEU A 918 37.74 -10.18 8.92
C LEU A 918 38.50 -11.45 8.51
N ARG A 919 38.14 -12.03 7.36
CA ARG A 919 38.91 -13.14 6.77
C ARG A 919 40.29 -12.63 6.34
N ALA A 920 41.26 -13.54 6.29
CA ALA A 920 42.62 -13.20 5.89
C ALA A 920 42.65 -12.70 4.44
N ILE A 921 43.40 -11.63 4.19
CA ILE A 921 43.81 -11.24 2.84
C ILE A 921 44.82 -12.30 2.42
N GLU A 922 44.51 -13.14 1.43
CA GLU A 922 45.54 -13.98 0.81
C GLU A 922 46.66 -13.04 0.33
N LYS A 923 47.88 -13.24 0.85
CA LYS A 923 49.04 -12.54 0.30
C LYS A 923 49.19 -13.04 -1.15
N PRO A 924 49.41 -12.12 -2.11
CA PRO A 924 49.53 -12.47 -3.51
C PRO A 924 50.63 -13.50 -3.76
#